data_AF-A0A3M1VK24-F1
#
_entry.id   AF-A0A3M1VK24-F1
#
_cell.length_a   1.000
_cell.length_b   1.000
_cell.length_c   1.000
_cell.angle_alpha   90.00
_cell.angle_beta   90.00
_cell.angle_gamma   90.00
#
_symmetry.space_group_name_H-M   'P 1'
#
loop_
_entity.id
_entity.type
_entity.pdbx_description
1 polymer ?
#
loop_
_entity_poly.entity_id
_entity_poly.type
_entity_poly.pdbx_seq_one_letter_code
_entity_poly.pdbx_strand_id
1 'polypeptide(L)'
;MADQTGPVLTDKTDAEKPEQSGPFIPKSPQELARQDRLAGIQHRSHHSWAKTQGAPDAFKGLTAEECTELIKRERKAYRKSGRKSETLEQYEAYVEALRSLRKEQREQNQAATVESLRALEFHGPAHIRILATLQENSGHTLDRLLTDEQLQEAGESPEAFTGILKEGLSRSPEKIIRILGVVDYYLSREEIQAYLKRLEDEKPFALLLNFEQIAAYYDESELPSLVEKLCTNCYSGGFESLHKEVFRRLLEPQRLRELVIAAASRDQGIFSAGEHFNKYLEHGILNKNDIRKIVLHLVRSGNSPELYMLKKVSQYFETDEQRRQLQEAVRAAISRKEKSGLLTILRLTQGVLDTEERRKILNSVLRENPGELWANFDLAEELLEPEQLRSYLVEALNHPKTWGRTFSRALKRILDGELITPEQQRNFLELLCQNHPGLPLGNLEGFLKALQPPDTRAFVTDLLERSSRARVYRTSNNWLPYISESPAEQKAFLRELMEDDSDLSFVETYCDQFSGKKLQELFSRDEILELMYQQLELNPGAVFRHIASVQRILQSDKKLRILVDRAAEHDASGFAIHIEELNYLYSNEELNALFDRLSRQHQTISHVIDDLTRWQKYVGAERVWNFVQENAATHATSFMLSLHSLKRCLTGEQLNRVVPLMLEGNPPIALALLDDLQELRPGLTSDELIAFVESDADNSIFAPKTLRELSKWLKKKKGQKLDHDPRLLEAAELYMSIATIKNAGLEAALNKIQSVHKLSRREEKQLISVFECFAELKNDDPESWQRDSYGSTLEESKEILLSAIGKRLGTQGRLTTEEIERFIDTMGSPAPFLIYYLRHKDSPEHRELLKGLFESIIEDRFEEWKYGNNTSEAFEALKAAKLIPESLRLEQYRIWQQEDVTTLQETLSSDAEQVAQEIKKLILQNLEHLGPKFADKDEDLPKSLSELKESRRILGEEIGRISKEISKLKQAESDKQAEYQALQEKRQRLLQQKEKLDFQQVVFQLLELSADEISLGYLLHNDDTTKKTIELKQVLDSFEEMLPSESKFLAQRIRTLLSEFYSQTSEPEELSCSDEDGPGVTIEIGAVPVGSCQHYSHGSYNSALLGYFEPNTKILVLRNAQGTPVARAIFRLLTTDQGEPALQLERIYSSTGSSAVQRIMVTHAQKKAEAMGVELFSHEPDITAEQAGGKSIENAPEGYAWTPTKRILFSERSRAPVVYVDAADGSANRGRYRISGLQKLVRTAG
;
A
#
# COMPACT_ATOMS: atom_id res chain seq x y z
N MET A 1 19.95 -57.09 21.86
CA MET A 1 20.99 -56.88 22.89
C MET A 1 20.86 -55.43 23.32
N ALA A 2 20.09 -55.20 24.38
CA ALA A 2 20.57 -54.80 25.72
C ALA A 2 21.11 -53.36 25.67
N ASP A 3 20.29 -52.35 26.01
CA ASP A 3 19.90 -51.87 27.35
C ASP A 3 20.70 -50.60 27.67
N GLN A 4 20.01 -49.46 27.79
CA GLN A 4 20.06 -48.60 28.98
C GLN A 4 19.02 -47.48 28.89
N THR A 5 18.21 -47.42 29.93
CA THR A 5 16.99 -46.64 30.13
C THR A 5 17.20 -45.52 31.14
N GLY A 6 16.49 -44.41 30.96
CA GLY A 6 15.89 -43.62 32.05
C GLY A 6 16.03 -42.08 31.92
N PRO A 7 15.09 -41.27 32.45
CA PRO A 7 13.70 -41.57 32.81
C PRO A 7 12.65 -40.61 32.19
N VAL A 8 11.46 -41.17 31.98
CA VAL A 8 10.21 -40.49 31.66
C VAL A 8 9.54 -40.07 32.97
N LEU A 9 9.24 -38.78 33.13
CA LEU A 9 8.31 -38.30 34.17
C LEU A 9 6.89 -38.51 33.67
N THR A 10 6.23 -39.51 34.24
CA THR A 10 4.78 -39.65 34.26
C THR A 10 4.33 -39.25 35.65
N ASP A 11 3.53 -38.18 35.77
CA ASP A 11 2.69 -38.00 36.94
C ASP A 11 1.24 -38.23 36.55
N LYS A 12 0.71 -39.30 37.15
CA LYS A 12 -0.69 -39.66 37.12
C LYS A 12 -1.41 -38.78 38.11
N THR A 13 -2.54 -38.28 37.63
CA THR A 13 -3.67 -37.73 38.36
C THR A 13 -4.01 -38.56 39.61
N ASP A 14 -3.80 -37.96 40.79
CA ASP A 14 -4.58 -38.27 41.98
C ASP A 14 -5.67 -37.21 42.12
N ALA A 15 -6.90 -37.71 42.21
CA ALA A 15 -8.12 -36.93 42.32
C ALA A 15 -8.28 -36.39 43.75
N GLU A 16 -8.01 -35.10 43.96
CA GLU A 16 -8.53 -34.37 45.11
C GLU A 16 -9.91 -33.81 44.81
N LYS A 17 -10.87 -34.19 45.66
CA LYS A 17 -12.23 -33.64 45.71
C LYS A 17 -12.18 -32.13 46.01
N PRO A 18 -13.00 -31.28 45.36
CA PRO A 18 -13.19 -29.92 45.82
C PRO A 18 -14.14 -29.93 47.02
N GLU A 19 -13.60 -29.82 48.23
CA GLU A 19 -14.37 -29.47 49.41
C GLU A 19 -14.54 -27.94 49.51
N GLN A 20 -15.81 -27.56 49.63
CA GLN A 20 -16.33 -26.47 50.48
C GLN A 20 -16.06 -25.03 50.02
N SER A 21 -17.04 -24.54 49.27
CA SER A 21 -17.75 -23.26 49.54
C SER A 21 -17.18 -22.42 50.68
N GLY A 22 -16.36 -21.42 50.31
CA GLY A 22 -16.06 -20.30 51.19
C GLY A 22 -17.36 -19.58 51.61
N PRO A 23 -17.41 -18.99 52.81
CA PRO A 23 -18.63 -18.43 53.37
C PRO A 23 -19.16 -17.33 52.46
N PHE A 24 -20.42 -17.50 52.04
CA PHE A 24 -21.22 -16.48 51.39
C PHE A 24 -21.29 -15.29 52.34
N ILE A 25 -20.45 -14.27 52.14
CA ILE A 25 -20.61 -12.99 52.84
C ILE A 25 -21.95 -12.45 52.33
N PRO A 26 -23.00 -12.33 53.17
CA PRO A 26 -24.24 -11.74 52.73
C PRO A 26 -23.92 -10.30 52.37
N LYS A 27 -23.99 -10.00 51.07
CA LYS A 27 -23.91 -8.63 50.56
C LYS A 27 -24.87 -7.80 51.39
N SER A 28 -24.40 -6.65 51.89
CA SER A 28 -25.26 -5.77 52.65
C SER A 28 -26.50 -5.43 51.81
N PRO A 29 -27.67 -5.13 52.43
CA PRO A 29 -28.83 -4.66 51.67
C PRO A 29 -28.51 -3.46 50.75
N GLN A 30 -27.48 -2.68 51.09
CA GLN A 30 -26.96 -1.58 50.28
C GLN A 30 -26.14 -2.07 49.07
N GLU A 31 -25.34 -3.13 49.19
CA GLU A 31 -24.62 -3.75 48.07
C GLU A 31 -25.52 -4.57 47.16
N LEU A 32 -26.53 -5.24 47.70
CA LEU A 32 -27.59 -5.87 46.92
C LEU A 32 -28.42 -4.82 46.18
N ALA A 33 -28.80 -3.71 46.84
CA ALA A 33 -29.47 -2.59 46.18
C ALA A 33 -28.58 -1.88 45.14
N ARG A 34 -27.25 -1.84 45.35
CA ARG A 34 -26.28 -1.29 44.39
C ARG A 34 -26.06 -2.24 43.22
N GLN A 35 -25.99 -3.56 43.43
CA GLN A 35 -25.95 -4.56 42.36
C GLN A 35 -27.26 -4.63 41.58
N ASP A 36 -28.42 -4.51 42.23
CA ASP A 36 -29.72 -4.47 41.55
C ASP A 36 -29.90 -3.15 40.77
N ARG A 37 -29.32 -2.04 41.26
CA ARG A 37 -29.22 -0.80 40.46
C ARG A 37 -28.27 -0.97 39.27
N LEU A 38 -27.09 -1.58 39.45
CA LEU A 38 -26.11 -1.78 38.37
C LEU A 38 -26.57 -2.81 37.32
N ALA A 39 -27.19 -3.92 37.75
CA ALA A 39 -27.84 -4.90 36.88
C ALA A 39 -29.08 -4.32 36.20
N GLY A 40 -29.82 -3.44 36.89
CA GLY A 40 -30.91 -2.65 36.30
C GLY A 40 -30.46 -1.63 35.26
N ILE A 41 -29.19 -1.19 35.31
CA ILE A 41 -28.57 -0.23 34.39
C ILE A 41 -27.91 -0.93 33.18
N GLN A 42 -27.32 -2.11 33.36
CA GLN A 42 -26.66 -2.84 32.25
C GLN A 42 -27.63 -3.61 31.33
N HIS A 43 -28.85 -3.91 31.77
CA HIS A 43 -29.78 -4.76 31.00
C HIS A 43 -30.93 -4.04 30.27
N ARG A 44 -30.86 -2.73 30.02
CA ARG A 44 -31.91 -2.00 29.28
C ARG A 44 -31.42 -1.38 27.97
N SER A 45 -30.87 -2.20 27.08
CA SER A 45 -30.89 -1.91 25.65
C SER A 45 -32.27 -2.28 25.08
N HIS A 46 -32.96 -1.28 24.56
CA HIS A 46 -34.09 -1.37 23.62
C HIS A 46 -35.42 -2.08 23.99
N HIS A 47 -35.60 -2.81 25.09
CA HIS A 47 -36.72 -3.78 25.19
C HIS A 47 -37.81 -3.57 26.27
N SER A 48 -37.93 -2.40 26.94
CA SER A 48 -39.06 -2.13 27.85
C SER A 48 -39.90 -0.90 27.47
N TRP A 49 -40.22 -0.77 26.18
CA TRP A 49 -40.90 0.40 25.60
C TRP A 49 -42.29 0.71 26.18
N ALA A 50 -43.07 -0.31 26.56
CA ALA A 50 -44.49 -0.15 26.94
C ALA A 50 -44.75 -0.11 28.46
N LYS A 51 -43.72 -0.18 29.31
CA LYS A 51 -43.87 -0.24 30.77
C LYS A 51 -43.33 0.97 31.54
N THR A 52 -42.77 1.97 30.85
CA THR A 52 -42.28 3.20 31.49
C THR A 52 -43.43 4.15 31.79
N GLN A 53 -43.53 4.63 33.04
CA GLN A 53 -44.40 5.75 33.39
C GLN A 53 -43.96 6.96 32.55
N GLY A 54 -44.76 7.34 31.55
CA GLY A 54 -44.44 8.43 30.62
C GLY A 54 -44.50 8.08 29.12
N ALA A 55 -44.72 6.81 28.75
CA ALA A 55 -44.98 6.47 27.35
C ALA A 55 -46.31 7.10 26.87
N PRO A 56 -46.34 7.75 25.68
CA PRO A 56 -47.57 8.30 25.13
C PRO A 56 -48.66 7.23 24.96
N ASP A 57 -49.93 7.61 25.08
CA ASP A 57 -51.07 6.67 25.08
C ASP A 57 -51.11 5.78 23.83
N ALA A 58 -50.65 6.28 22.68
CA ALA A 58 -50.54 5.54 21.42
C ALA A 58 -49.59 4.33 21.47
N PHE A 59 -48.72 4.24 22.48
CA PHE A 59 -47.74 3.16 22.64
C PHE A 59 -48.03 2.25 23.85
N LYS A 60 -49.05 2.57 24.65
CA LYS A 60 -49.43 1.75 25.80
C LYS A 60 -50.03 0.42 25.33
N GLY A 61 -49.42 -0.69 25.77
CA GLY A 61 -49.89 -2.04 25.47
C GLY A 61 -49.31 -2.67 24.20
N LEU A 62 -48.50 -1.97 23.42
CA LEU A 62 -47.80 -2.52 22.25
C LEU A 62 -46.48 -3.21 22.64
N THR A 63 -46.08 -4.25 21.93
CA THR A 63 -44.74 -4.86 22.02
C THR A 63 -43.67 -3.99 21.35
N ALA A 64 -42.39 -4.26 21.61
CA ALA A 64 -41.28 -3.49 21.01
C ALA A 64 -41.24 -3.60 19.47
N GLU A 65 -41.57 -4.78 18.93
CA GLU A 65 -41.71 -4.99 17.48
C GLU A 65 -42.89 -4.21 16.91
N GLU A 66 -44.06 -4.26 17.55
CA GLU A 66 -45.25 -3.52 17.12
C GLU A 66 -45.03 -2.00 17.17
N CYS A 67 -44.34 -1.49 18.19
CA CYS A 67 -43.92 -0.10 18.25
C CYS A 67 -42.94 0.24 17.11
N THR A 68 -41.98 -0.63 16.83
CA THR A 68 -40.99 -0.42 15.75
C THR A 68 -41.66 -0.38 14.38
N GLU A 69 -42.60 -1.30 14.13
CA GLU A 69 -43.37 -1.35 12.90
C GLU A 69 -44.35 -0.18 12.78
N LEU A 70 -44.99 0.23 13.89
CA LEU A 70 -45.83 1.43 13.93
C LEU A 70 -44.99 2.67 13.59
N ILE A 71 -43.83 2.86 14.21
CA ILE A 71 -42.92 3.98 13.91
C ILE A 71 -42.42 3.91 12.46
N LYS A 72 -42.05 2.73 11.94
CA LYS A 72 -41.63 2.57 10.53
C LYS A 72 -42.76 2.94 9.58
N ARG A 73 -43.99 2.50 9.87
CA ARG A 73 -45.19 2.80 9.08
C ARG A 73 -45.50 4.30 9.11
N GLU A 74 -45.51 4.91 10.29
CA GLU A 74 -45.76 6.34 10.47
C GLU A 74 -44.65 7.20 9.85
N ARG A 75 -43.37 6.79 9.94
CA ARG A 75 -42.26 7.45 9.22
C ARG A 75 -42.39 7.31 7.70
N LYS A 76 -42.82 6.16 7.21
CA LYS A 76 -43.08 5.93 5.78
C LYS A 76 -44.25 6.80 5.30
N ALA A 77 -45.30 6.92 6.09
CA ALA A 77 -46.44 7.80 5.83
C ALA A 77 -46.04 9.29 5.87
N TYR A 78 -45.23 9.71 6.85
CA TYR A 78 -44.66 11.05 6.95
C TYR A 78 -43.80 11.39 5.72
N ARG A 79 -42.91 10.47 5.30
CA ARG A 79 -42.09 10.65 4.09
C ARG A 79 -42.91 10.86 2.82
N LYS A 80 -44.10 10.24 2.73
CA LYS A 80 -45.01 10.39 1.59
C LYS A 80 -45.88 11.65 1.67
N SER A 81 -46.35 12.02 2.85
CA SER A 81 -47.37 13.06 3.03
C SER A 81 -46.85 14.41 3.52
N GLY A 82 -45.63 14.46 4.08
CA GLY A 82 -45.04 15.65 4.70
C GLY A 82 -45.69 16.07 6.02
N ARG A 83 -46.76 15.40 6.49
CA ARG A 83 -47.44 15.71 7.77
C ARG A 83 -47.08 14.66 8.82
N LYS A 84 -46.56 15.10 9.96
CA LYS A 84 -46.31 14.20 11.09
C LYS A 84 -47.66 13.77 11.68
N SER A 85 -47.79 12.49 11.99
CA SER A 85 -48.91 12.03 12.80
C SER A 85 -48.68 12.39 14.26
N GLU A 86 -49.77 12.54 15.00
CA GLU A 86 -49.74 12.78 16.45
C GLU A 86 -48.90 11.70 17.16
N THR A 87 -48.99 10.45 16.72
CA THR A 87 -48.16 9.33 17.20
C THR A 87 -46.67 9.58 17.02
N LEU A 88 -46.26 10.16 15.89
CA LEU A 88 -44.86 10.47 15.61
C LEU A 88 -44.34 11.66 16.43
N GLU A 89 -45.17 12.69 16.63
CA GLU A 89 -44.83 13.86 17.47
C GLU A 89 -44.70 13.47 18.94
N GLN A 90 -45.66 12.69 19.45
CA GLN A 90 -45.60 12.14 20.80
C GLN A 90 -44.37 11.25 21.02
N TYR A 91 -44.00 10.45 20.01
CA TYR A 91 -42.78 9.66 20.06
C TYR A 91 -41.51 10.51 20.12
N GLU A 92 -41.41 11.54 19.27
CA GLU A 92 -40.25 12.44 19.25
C GLU A 92 -40.11 13.20 20.57
N ALA A 93 -41.20 13.75 21.11
CA ALA A 93 -41.20 14.43 22.41
C ALA A 93 -40.76 13.49 23.56
N TYR A 94 -41.20 12.23 23.53
CA TYR A 94 -40.76 11.22 24.48
C TYR A 94 -39.27 10.85 24.31
N VAL A 95 -38.78 10.72 23.08
CA VAL A 95 -37.35 10.50 22.79
C VAL A 95 -36.51 11.68 23.28
N GLU A 96 -37.00 12.92 23.09
CA GLU A 96 -36.37 14.14 23.60
C GLU A 96 -36.30 14.12 25.13
N ALA A 97 -37.40 13.79 25.80
CA ALA A 97 -37.45 13.64 27.26
C ALA A 97 -36.52 12.53 27.77
N LEU A 98 -36.44 11.39 27.08
CA LEU A 98 -35.50 10.31 27.39
C LEU A 98 -34.04 10.73 27.17
N ARG A 99 -33.76 11.52 26.13
CA ARG A 99 -32.42 12.09 25.89
C ARG A 99 -32.05 13.04 27.01
N SER A 100 -32.96 13.92 27.43
CA SER A 100 -32.78 14.83 28.56
C SER A 100 -32.57 14.06 29.87
N LEU A 101 -33.39 13.05 30.16
CA LEU A 101 -33.23 12.20 31.34
C LEU A 101 -31.91 11.42 31.32
N ARG A 102 -31.51 10.88 30.15
CA ARG A 102 -30.21 10.20 29.99
C ARG A 102 -29.04 11.16 30.10
N LYS A 103 -29.19 12.40 29.64
CA LYS A 103 -28.20 13.47 29.81
C LYS A 103 -28.07 13.82 31.28
N GLU A 104 -29.18 14.04 31.98
CA GLU A 104 -29.21 14.30 33.42
C GLU A 104 -28.66 13.11 34.22
N GLN A 105 -29.01 11.87 33.87
CA GLN A 105 -28.42 10.67 34.46
C GLN A 105 -26.94 10.52 34.12
N ARG A 106 -26.48 10.90 32.93
CA ARG A 106 -25.05 10.91 32.58
C ARG A 106 -24.31 11.98 33.35
N GLU A 107 -24.89 13.17 33.52
CA GLU A 107 -24.33 14.26 34.30
C GLU A 107 -24.30 13.91 35.80
N GLN A 108 -25.37 13.32 36.32
CA GLN A 108 -25.43 12.78 37.69
C GLN A 108 -24.48 11.61 37.89
N ASN A 109 -24.37 10.69 36.91
CA ASN A 109 -23.43 9.58 36.98
C ASN A 109 -22.00 10.07 36.79
N GLN A 110 -21.71 11.05 35.94
CA GLN A 110 -20.39 11.67 35.81
C GLN A 110 -20.03 12.42 37.08
N ALA A 111 -20.92 13.25 37.62
CA ALA A 111 -20.72 13.93 38.89
C ALA A 111 -20.50 12.92 40.02
N ALA A 112 -21.34 11.88 40.12
CA ALA A 112 -21.17 10.81 41.11
C ALA A 112 -19.92 9.95 40.85
N THR A 113 -19.48 9.75 39.60
CA THR A 113 -18.24 9.03 39.25
C THR A 113 -17.02 9.87 39.57
N VAL A 114 -17.04 11.17 39.30
CA VAL A 114 -15.98 12.13 39.62
C VAL A 114 -15.89 12.31 41.15
N GLU A 115 -17.01 12.41 41.84
CA GLU A 115 -17.08 12.53 43.30
C GLU A 115 -16.76 11.21 44.02
N SER A 116 -17.11 10.06 43.43
CA SER A 116 -16.65 8.75 43.93
C SER A 116 -15.20 8.45 43.59
N LEU A 117 -14.65 8.91 42.45
CA LEU A 117 -13.22 8.88 42.13
C LEU A 117 -12.42 9.77 43.09
N ARG A 118 -12.96 10.95 43.45
CA ARG A 118 -12.41 11.82 44.51
C ARG A 118 -12.38 11.17 45.89
N ALA A 119 -13.28 10.23 46.15
CA ALA A 119 -13.41 9.52 47.42
C ALA A 119 -12.86 8.08 47.38
N LEU A 120 -12.37 7.61 46.23
CA LEU A 120 -11.85 6.27 46.03
C LEU A 120 -10.38 6.24 46.42
N GLU A 121 -10.07 5.46 47.46
CA GLU A 121 -8.74 4.87 47.57
C GLU A 121 -8.42 4.14 46.26
N PHE A 122 -7.15 4.20 45.84
CA PHE A 122 -6.71 3.61 44.59
C PHE A 122 -7.19 2.15 44.45
N HIS A 123 -7.88 1.88 43.34
CA HIS A 123 -8.48 0.57 43.07
C HIS A 123 -8.06 0.13 41.68
N GLY A 124 -7.07 -0.77 41.61
CA GLY A 124 -6.41 -1.20 40.38
C GLY A 124 -7.36 -1.42 39.20
N PRO A 125 -8.36 -2.33 39.29
CA PRO A 125 -9.28 -2.59 38.19
C PRO A 125 -10.05 -1.39 37.60
N ALA A 126 -10.30 -0.34 38.40
CA ALA A 126 -10.98 0.86 37.92
C ALA A 126 -10.01 1.79 37.16
N HIS A 127 -8.76 1.88 37.64
CA HIS A 127 -7.68 2.63 37.02
C HIS A 127 -7.22 1.98 35.71
N ILE A 128 -7.13 0.66 35.66
CA ILE A 128 -6.87 -0.09 34.43
C ILE A 128 -7.89 0.24 33.34
N ARG A 129 -9.17 0.38 33.69
CA ARG A 129 -10.21 0.76 32.71
C ARG A 129 -10.02 2.16 32.15
N ILE A 130 -9.48 3.09 32.93
CA ILE A 130 -9.15 4.46 32.48
C ILE A 130 -8.03 4.41 31.44
N LEU A 131 -6.99 3.61 31.67
CA LEU A 131 -5.93 3.41 30.69
C LEU A 131 -6.43 2.65 29.46
N ALA A 132 -7.31 1.66 29.62
CA ALA A 132 -7.93 0.96 28.50
C ALA A 132 -8.77 1.92 27.62
N THR A 133 -9.40 2.95 28.19
CA THR A 133 -10.09 3.99 27.40
C THR A 133 -9.15 4.88 26.56
N LEU A 134 -7.85 4.92 26.86
CA LEU A 134 -6.87 5.57 25.99
C LEU A 134 -6.60 4.78 24.69
N GLN A 135 -6.83 3.46 24.70
CA GLN A 135 -6.42 2.52 23.65
C GLN A 135 -7.54 2.20 22.63
N GLU A 136 -8.39 3.18 22.26
CA GLU A 136 -9.57 2.93 21.42
C GLU A 136 -9.28 2.03 20.19
N ASN A 137 -10.00 0.90 20.10
CA ASN A 137 -10.00 0.02 18.93
C ASN A 137 -10.77 0.70 17.77
N SER A 138 -10.12 1.52 16.95
CA SER A 138 -10.56 1.67 15.56
C SER A 138 -10.40 0.30 14.92
N GLY A 139 -11.50 -0.44 14.71
CA GLY A 139 -11.52 -1.90 14.49
C GLY A 139 -10.65 -2.52 13.38
N HIS A 140 -9.81 -1.75 12.71
CA HIS A 140 -8.87 -2.15 11.67
C HIS A 140 -7.39 -1.89 12.00
N THR A 141 -7.05 -1.13 13.04
CA THR A 141 -5.66 -0.84 13.44
C THR A 141 -5.45 -1.08 14.94
N LEU A 142 -4.25 -1.55 15.32
CA LEU A 142 -3.82 -1.65 16.71
C LEU A 142 -3.45 -0.25 17.21
N ASP A 143 -4.43 0.54 17.62
CA ASP A 143 -4.21 1.87 18.22
C ASP A 143 -3.90 1.74 19.72
N ARG A 144 -3.05 0.76 20.07
CA ARG A 144 -2.64 0.47 21.45
C ARG A 144 -1.47 1.34 21.86
N LEU A 145 -1.51 1.77 23.11
CA LEU A 145 -0.47 2.61 23.71
C LEU A 145 0.34 1.89 24.79
N LEU A 146 -0.24 0.85 25.39
CA LEU A 146 0.33 0.13 26.55
C LEU A 146 0.08 -1.37 26.42
N THR A 147 1.02 -2.16 26.92
CA THR A 147 0.90 -3.61 26.97
C THR A 147 -0.09 -4.08 28.05
N ASP A 148 -0.55 -5.33 27.94
CA ASP A 148 -1.35 -5.97 28.99
C ASP A 148 -0.64 -5.98 30.36
N GLU A 149 0.69 -6.12 30.38
CA GLU A 149 1.52 -6.06 31.60
C GLU A 149 1.57 -4.65 32.19
N GLN A 150 1.79 -3.61 31.37
CA GLN A 150 1.77 -2.21 31.82
C GLN A 150 0.40 -1.81 32.36
N LEU A 151 -0.67 -2.34 31.77
CA LEU A 151 -2.02 -2.19 32.30
C LEU A 151 -2.14 -2.87 33.67
N GLN A 152 -1.62 -4.08 33.86
CA GLN A 152 -1.64 -4.75 35.16
C GLN A 152 -0.82 -4.00 36.22
N GLU A 153 0.39 -3.55 35.89
CA GLU A 153 1.29 -2.77 36.74
C GLU A 153 0.64 -1.46 37.18
N ALA A 154 -0.01 -0.76 36.24
CA ALA A 154 -0.79 0.44 36.55
C ALA A 154 -1.96 0.18 37.50
N GLY A 155 -2.32 -1.09 37.75
CA GLY A 155 -3.30 -1.50 38.74
C GLY A 155 -2.73 -1.72 40.15
N GLU A 156 -1.41 -1.68 40.34
CA GLU A 156 -0.75 -2.03 41.61
C GLU A 156 -0.66 -0.84 42.58
N SER A 157 -0.36 0.37 42.09
CA SER A 157 -0.27 1.57 42.92
C SER A 157 -0.65 2.87 42.16
N PRO A 158 -1.01 3.96 42.88
CA PRO A 158 -1.23 5.28 42.28
C PRO A 158 -0.02 5.82 41.52
N GLU A 159 1.18 5.59 42.03
CA GLU A 159 2.44 6.03 41.43
C GLU A 159 2.69 5.28 40.11
N ALA A 160 2.49 3.95 40.11
CA ALA A 160 2.59 3.13 38.91
C ALA A 160 1.60 3.58 37.84
N PHE A 161 0.33 3.78 38.22
CA PHE A 161 -0.70 4.30 37.32
C PHE A 161 -0.31 5.66 36.73
N THR A 162 0.18 6.59 37.56
CA THR A 162 0.57 7.94 37.12
C THR A 162 1.75 7.88 36.17
N GLY A 163 2.74 7.02 36.44
CA GLY A 163 3.87 6.79 35.55
C GLY A 163 3.42 6.27 34.17
N ILE A 164 2.62 5.21 34.16
CA ILE A 164 2.10 4.59 32.93
C ILE A 164 1.18 5.54 32.15
N LEU A 165 0.37 6.35 32.85
CA LEU A 165 -0.46 7.39 32.25
C LEU A 165 0.42 8.45 31.54
N LYS A 166 1.47 8.95 32.20
CA LYS A 166 2.41 9.91 31.60
C LYS A 166 3.10 9.35 30.37
N GLU A 167 3.46 8.06 30.41
CA GLU A 167 4.03 7.34 29.27
C GLU A 167 3.04 7.23 28.11
N GLY A 168 1.81 6.78 28.37
CA GLY A 168 0.78 6.68 27.32
C GLY A 168 0.48 8.04 26.67
N LEU A 169 0.45 9.11 27.47
CA LEU A 169 0.23 10.48 26.99
C LEU A 169 1.46 11.10 26.30
N SER A 170 2.68 10.69 26.63
CA SER A 170 3.87 11.16 25.90
C SER A 170 3.92 10.57 24.49
N ARG A 171 3.45 9.32 24.34
CA ARG A 171 3.30 8.61 23.05
C ARG A 171 2.15 9.17 22.20
N SER A 172 0.99 9.44 22.81
CA SER A 172 -0.19 9.97 22.12
C SER A 172 -0.86 11.09 22.95
N PRO A 173 -0.32 12.32 22.89
CA PRO A 173 -0.78 13.43 23.70
C PRO A 173 -2.27 13.72 23.53
N GLU A 174 -2.82 13.54 22.34
CA GLU A 174 -4.21 13.86 21.99
C GLU A 174 -5.23 13.08 22.82
N LYS A 175 -4.84 11.92 23.35
CA LYS A 175 -5.72 11.08 24.16
C LYS A 175 -5.98 11.70 25.53
N ILE A 176 -5.15 12.64 26.00
CA ILE A 176 -5.36 13.39 27.24
C ILE A 176 -6.76 14.01 27.27
N ILE A 177 -7.19 14.53 26.11
CA ILE A 177 -8.44 15.26 25.94
C ILE A 177 -9.65 14.42 26.38
N ARG A 178 -9.61 13.11 26.13
CA ARG A 178 -10.73 12.19 26.45
C ARG A 178 -10.83 11.87 27.94
N ILE A 179 -9.74 12.08 28.68
CA ILE A 179 -9.62 11.69 30.08
C ILE A 179 -9.28 12.88 31.00
N LEU A 180 -9.37 14.14 30.54
CA LEU A 180 -9.05 15.35 31.31
C LEU A 180 -9.64 15.34 32.73
N GLY A 181 -10.94 15.06 32.85
CA GLY A 181 -11.61 15.02 34.15
C GLY A 181 -11.17 13.90 35.10
N VAL A 182 -10.32 12.97 34.62
CA VAL A 182 -9.70 11.89 35.40
C VAL A 182 -8.22 12.15 35.63
N VAL A 183 -7.49 12.71 34.66
CA VAL A 183 -6.05 12.95 34.80
C VAL A 183 -5.70 14.13 35.71
N ASP A 184 -6.65 15.03 35.97
CA ASP A 184 -6.52 16.12 36.95
C ASP A 184 -6.10 15.70 38.35
N TYR A 185 -6.35 14.44 38.71
CA TYR A 185 -5.95 13.90 40.01
C TYR A 185 -4.51 13.40 40.05
N TYR A 186 -3.91 13.12 38.90
CA TYR A 186 -2.62 12.43 38.78
C TYR A 186 -1.54 13.31 38.16
N LEU A 187 -1.92 14.32 37.37
CA LEU A 187 -1.01 15.24 36.70
C LEU A 187 -1.16 16.64 37.27
N SER A 188 -0.05 17.37 37.36
CA SER A 188 -0.13 18.78 37.73
C SER A 188 -0.77 19.60 36.61
N ARG A 189 -1.30 20.79 36.96
CA ARG A 189 -1.87 21.71 35.96
C ARG A 189 -0.85 22.06 34.88
N GLU A 190 0.40 22.26 35.27
CA GLU A 190 1.51 22.59 34.36
C GLU A 190 1.83 21.43 33.42
N GLU A 191 1.77 20.18 33.91
CA GLU A 191 1.96 18.98 33.09
C GLU A 191 0.85 18.86 32.04
N ILE A 192 -0.41 19.03 32.44
CA ILE A 192 -1.55 19.00 31.51
C ILE A 192 -1.43 20.12 30.48
N GLN A 193 -1.10 21.35 30.90
CA GLN A 193 -0.84 22.47 30.00
C GLN A 193 0.26 22.16 28.98
N ALA A 194 1.34 21.48 29.39
CA ALA A 194 2.42 21.10 28.48
C ALA A 194 1.93 20.17 27.36
N TYR A 195 1.11 19.15 27.69
CA TYR A 195 0.50 18.28 26.68
C TYR A 195 -0.48 19.04 25.77
N LEU A 196 -1.33 19.89 26.34
CA LEU A 196 -2.29 20.69 25.57
C LEU A 196 -1.57 21.65 24.61
N LYS A 197 -0.48 22.29 25.06
CA LYS A 197 0.32 23.20 24.23
C LYS A 197 0.96 22.49 23.04
N ARG A 198 1.45 21.26 23.24
CA ARG A 198 1.95 20.40 22.15
C ARG A 198 0.87 20.13 21.10
N LEU A 199 -0.36 19.89 21.56
CA LEU A 199 -1.51 19.62 20.68
C LEU A 199 -2.03 20.84 19.92
N GLU A 200 -1.72 22.06 20.34
CA GLU A 200 -2.11 23.27 19.62
C GLU A 200 -1.55 23.31 18.20
N ASP A 201 -0.35 22.74 18.02
CA ASP A 201 0.36 22.70 16.74
C ASP A 201 0.16 21.35 16.05
N GLU A 202 0.14 20.23 16.81
CA GLU A 202 0.01 18.88 16.24
C GLU A 202 -1.44 18.50 15.87
N LYS A 203 -2.43 18.86 16.72
CA LYS A 203 -3.83 18.41 16.62
C LYS A 203 -4.85 19.48 17.08
N PRO A 204 -4.83 20.71 16.51
CA PRO A 204 -5.68 21.82 16.96
C PRO A 204 -7.19 21.49 16.91
N PHE A 205 -7.60 20.60 16.00
CA PHE A 205 -8.97 20.11 15.92
C PHE A 205 -9.47 19.46 17.20
N ALA A 206 -8.70 18.53 17.77
CA ALA A 206 -9.13 17.73 18.91
C ALA A 206 -9.37 18.62 20.14
N LEU A 207 -8.52 19.65 20.30
CA LEU A 207 -8.65 20.67 21.34
C LEU A 207 -9.92 21.51 21.18
N LEU A 208 -10.23 21.96 19.96
CA LEU A 208 -11.40 22.79 19.71
C LEU A 208 -12.72 22.05 19.99
N LEU A 209 -12.80 20.76 19.68
CA LEU A 209 -13.98 19.93 19.95
C LEU A 209 -14.27 19.82 21.47
N ASN A 210 -13.21 19.84 22.28
CA ASN A 210 -13.25 19.64 23.72
C ASN A 210 -12.89 20.91 24.50
N PHE A 211 -13.11 22.09 23.89
CA PHE A 211 -12.64 23.36 24.43
C PHE A 211 -13.14 23.67 25.85
N GLU A 212 -14.40 23.32 26.14
CA GLU A 212 -14.98 23.52 27.49
C GLU A 212 -14.19 22.81 28.59
N GLN A 213 -13.59 21.66 28.28
CA GLN A 213 -12.81 20.88 29.24
C GLN A 213 -11.39 21.46 29.36
N ILE A 214 -10.77 21.86 28.25
CA ILE A 214 -9.40 22.40 28.29
C ILE A 214 -9.34 23.85 28.80
N ALA A 215 -10.43 24.61 28.72
CA ALA A 215 -10.43 26.02 29.10
C ALA A 215 -10.05 26.24 30.57
N ALA A 216 -10.29 25.26 31.45
CA ALA A 216 -9.92 25.31 32.86
C ALA A 216 -8.39 25.35 33.09
N TYR A 217 -7.59 24.95 32.10
CA TYR A 217 -6.13 24.93 32.21
C TYR A 217 -5.47 26.17 31.64
N TYR A 218 -6.18 27.10 31.02
CA TYR A 218 -5.60 28.34 30.50
C TYR A 218 -6.07 29.53 31.33
N ASP A 219 -5.30 30.61 31.33
CA ASP A 219 -5.78 31.84 31.95
C ASP A 219 -6.88 32.47 31.09
N GLU A 220 -7.86 33.12 31.73
CA GLU A 220 -9.03 33.67 31.04
C GLU A 220 -8.64 34.67 29.94
N SER A 221 -7.51 35.37 30.11
CA SER A 221 -6.93 36.28 29.12
C SER A 221 -6.30 35.57 27.91
N GLU A 222 -5.90 34.31 28.03
CA GLU A 222 -5.28 33.52 26.96
C GLU A 222 -6.32 32.81 26.09
N LEU A 223 -7.48 32.49 26.67
CA LEU A 223 -8.54 31.73 26.01
C LEU A 223 -8.97 32.31 24.65
N PRO A 224 -9.18 33.63 24.48
CA PRO A 224 -9.55 34.19 23.19
C PRO A 224 -8.48 33.95 22.11
N SER A 225 -7.20 34.17 22.44
CA SER A 225 -6.07 33.95 21.53
C SER A 225 -5.92 32.47 21.17
N LEU A 226 -6.13 31.57 22.15
CA LEU A 226 -6.13 30.13 21.92
C LEU A 226 -7.25 29.72 20.97
N VAL A 227 -8.49 30.17 21.17
CA VAL A 227 -9.61 29.87 20.26
C VAL A 227 -9.29 30.33 18.85
N GLU A 228 -8.71 31.53 18.71
CA GLU A 228 -8.28 32.04 17.42
C GLU A 228 -7.20 31.15 16.80
N LYS A 229 -6.12 30.83 17.51
CA LYS A 229 -5.05 29.93 17.04
C LYS A 229 -5.61 28.57 16.61
N LEU A 230 -6.46 27.96 17.42
CA LEU A 230 -7.06 26.65 17.15
C LEU A 230 -8.00 26.69 15.94
N CYS A 231 -8.92 27.67 15.86
CA CYS A 231 -9.79 27.86 14.68
C CYS A 231 -9.00 28.09 13.40
N THR A 232 -7.74 28.49 13.57
CA THR A 232 -6.93 28.97 12.50
C THR A 232 -5.95 27.94 11.94
N ASN A 233 -5.60 26.94 12.75
CA ASN A 233 -4.82 25.77 12.37
C ASN A 233 -5.70 24.50 12.22
N CYS A 234 -7.01 24.59 12.44
CA CYS A 234 -7.93 23.46 12.41
C CYS A 234 -8.49 23.22 11.01
N TYR A 235 -8.05 22.11 10.41
CA TYR A 235 -8.46 21.71 9.07
C TYR A 235 -9.79 20.93 9.01
N SER A 236 -10.44 20.52 10.11
CA SER A 236 -11.83 20.04 10.00
C SER A 236 -12.62 19.95 11.31
N GLY A 237 -13.96 19.96 11.25
CA GLY A 237 -14.91 19.48 12.28
C GLY A 237 -15.04 20.26 13.60
N GLY A 238 -13.98 20.93 14.08
CA GLY A 238 -13.99 21.58 15.41
C GLY A 238 -14.93 22.79 15.48
N PHE A 239 -15.22 23.38 14.32
CA PHE A 239 -16.23 24.41 14.13
C PHE A 239 -17.59 24.04 14.74
N GLU A 240 -18.00 22.77 14.64
CA GLU A 240 -19.30 22.30 15.14
C GLU A 240 -19.51 22.62 16.61
N SER A 241 -18.45 22.84 17.40
CA SER A 241 -18.53 23.21 18.81
C SER A 241 -18.67 24.72 19.06
N LEU A 242 -18.42 25.59 18.09
CA LEU A 242 -18.41 27.05 18.28
C LEU A 242 -19.78 27.66 18.65
N HIS A 243 -20.89 26.91 18.50
CA HIS A 243 -22.20 27.37 18.95
C HIS A 243 -22.39 27.28 20.48
N LYS A 244 -21.51 26.54 21.17
CA LYS A 244 -21.57 26.33 22.61
C LYS A 244 -21.43 27.67 23.36
N GLU A 245 -22.06 27.73 24.54
CA GLU A 245 -22.11 28.93 25.38
C GLU A 245 -20.71 29.44 25.77
N VAL A 246 -19.73 28.55 25.97
CA VAL A 246 -18.36 28.94 26.36
C VAL A 246 -17.73 29.94 25.37
N PHE A 247 -17.88 29.70 24.07
CA PHE A 247 -17.30 30.57 23.05
C PHE A 247 -18.04 31.90 22.93
N ARG A 248 -19.36 31.91 23.19
CA ARG A 248 -20.18 33.13 23.22
C ARG A 248 -19.83 34.06 24.39
N ARG A 249 -19.26 33.52 25.47
CA ARG A 249 -18.77 34.31 26.62
C ARG A 249 -17.37 34.85 26.39
N LEU A 250 -16.51 34.04 25.77
CA LEU A 250 -15.09 34.36 25.58
C LEU A 250 -14.82 35.30 24.40
N LEU A 251 -15.71 35.32 23.41
CA LEU A 251 -15.53 36.09 22.18
C LEU A 251 -16.72 37.03 21.95
N GLU A 252 -16.42 38.24 21.47
CA GLU A 252 -17.43 39.17 21.00
C GLU A 252 -18.31 38.52 19.91
N PRO A 253 -19.64 38.73 19.91
CA PRO A 253 -20.55 38.07 18.96
C PRO A 253 -20.15 38.22 17.50
N GLN A 254 -19.63 39.40 17.14
CA GLN A 254 -19.15 39.69 15.79
C GLN A 254 -17.87 38.90 15.46
N ARG A 255 -16.95 38.75 16.41
CA ARG A 255 -15.72 37.96 16.22
C ARG A 255 -16.02 36.47 16.12
N LEU A 256 -16.90 35.96 16.97
CA LEU A 256 -17.36 34.57 16.89
C LEU A 256 -18.03 34.29 15.54
N ARG A 257 -18.87 35.21 15.05
CA ARG A 257 -19.47 35.13 13.72
C ARG A 257 -18.42 35.13 12.60
N GLU A 258 -17.37 35.94 12.70
CA GLU A 258 -16.26 35.95 11.73
C GLU A 258 -15.46 34.64 11.73
N LEU A 259 -15.14 34.09 12.90
CA LEU A 259 -14.46 32.79 13.02
C LEU A 259 -15.33 31.67 12.45
N VAL A 260 -16.63 31.68 12.75
CA VAL A 260 -17.62 30.73 12.24
C VAL A 260 -17.70 30.82 10.71
N ILE A 261 -17.78 32.01 10.13
CA ILE A 261 -17.81 32.20 8.67
C ILE A 261 -16.47 31.80 8.02
N ALA A 262 -15.34 32.17 8.63
CA ALA A 262 -14.01 31.84 8.13
C ALA A 262 -13.79 30.33 8.12
N ALA A 263 -14.05 29.65 9.24
CA ALA A 263 -13.96 28.19 9.34
C ALA A 263 -14.92 27.51 8.35
N ALA A 264 -16.18 27.95 8.29
CA ALA A 264 -17.20 27.50 7.32
C ALA A 264 -16.78 27.64 5.85
N SER A 265 -15.81 28.52 5.56
CA SER A 265 -15.33 28.80 4.20
C SER A 265 -14.04 28.05 3.83
N ARG A 266 -13.31 27.49 4.82
CA ARG A 266 -12.04 26.77 4.64
C ARG A 266 -12.18 25.26 4.51
N ASP A 267 -13.08 24.68 5.30
CA ASP A 267 -13.13 23.24 5.51
C ASP A 267 -14.11 22.53 4.55
N GLN A 268 -13.69 21.35 4.07
CA GLN A 268 -14.38 20.50 3.09
C GLN A 268 -15.19 19.36 3.77
N GLY A 269 -15.07 19.21 5.10
CA GLY A 269 -15.77 18.19 5.90
C GLY A 269 -16.94 18.72 6.74
N ILE A 270 -17.25 20.02 6.64
CA ILE A 270 -17.98 20.81 7.66
C ILE A 270 -19.43 20.34 7.92
N PHE A 271 -20.07 19.61 7.01
CA PHE A 271 -21.53 19.54 6.98
C PHE A 271 -22.17 18.19 7.30
N SER A 272 -21.52 17.33 8.07
CA SER A 272 -22.11 16.05 8.51
C SER A 272 -23.41 16.23 9.31
N ALA A 273 -23.64 17.42 9.88
CA ALA A 273 -24.91 17.77 10.48
C ALA A 273 -25.26 19.25 10.28
N GLY A 274 -26.01 19.60 9.23
CA GLY A 274 -26.71 20.90 9.17
C GLY A 274 -27.72 21.16 10.29
N GLU A 275 -27.83 20.25 11.27
CA GLU A 275 -28.36 20.53 12.60
C GLU A 275 -27.60 21.66 13.31
N HIS A 276 -26.30 21.85 13.04
CA HIS A 276 -25.51 22.92 13.65
C HIS A 276 -25.91 24.31 13.14
N PHE A 277 -26.36 24.47 11.89
CA PHE A 277 -26.85 25.76 11.38
C PHE A 277 -28.07 26.28 12.14
N ASN A 278 -29.00 25.38 12.49
CA ASN A 278 -30.10 25.74 13.38
C ASN A 278 -29.58 26.22 14.73
N LYS A 279 -28.60 25.54 15.32
CA LYS A 279 -28.01 25.96 16.60
C LYS A 279 -27.33 27.34 16.52
N TYR A 280 -26.61 27.65 15.43
CA TYR A 280 -26.04 28.99 15.24
C TYR A 280 -27.11 30.08 15.06
N LEU A 281 -28.23 29.77 14.37
CA LEU A 281 -29.38 30.67 14.25
C LEU A 281 -30.07 30.91 15.60
N GLU A 282 -30.35 29.82 16.33
CA GLU A 282 -30.99 29.83 17.65
C GLU A 282 -30.19 30.66 18.65
N HIS A 283 -28.85 30.57 18.59
CA HIS A 283 -27.95 31.34 19.44
C HIS A 283 -27.57 32.71 18.89
N GLY A 284 -28.14 33.14 17.76
CA GLY A 284 -27.89 34.46 17.15
C GLY A 284 -26.47 34.69 16.64
N ILE A 285 -25.66 33.62 16.50
CA ILE A 285 -24.27 33.68 16.01
C ILE A 285 -24.26 33.89 14.50
N LEU A 286 -25.14 33.18 13.79
CA LEU A 286 -25.39 33.37 12.37
C LEU A 286 -26.82 33.86 12.17
N ASN A 287 -27.05 34.57 11.07
CA ASN A 287 -28.40 34.79 10.56
C ASN A 287 -28.65 34.00 9.27
N LYS A 288 -29.90 33.97 8.80
CA LYS A 288 -30.29 33.25 7.57
C LYS A 288 -29.52 33.75 6.33
N ASN A 289 -29.08 35.00 6.31
CA ASN A 289 -28.28 35.53 5.21
C ASN A 289 -26.85 34.99 5.22
N ASP A 290 -26.24 34.83 6.40
CA ASP A 290 -24.90 34.23 6.53
C ASP A 290 -24.91 32.78 6.08
N ILE A 291 -25.91 32.01 6.51
CA ILE A 291 -26.06 30.61 6.09
C ILE A 291 -26.25 30.52 4.58
N ARG A 292 -27.09 31.37 3.98
CA ARG A 292 -27.24 31.41 2.52
C ARG A 292 -25.92 31.70 1.81
N LYS A 293 -25.13 32.67 2.29
CA LYS A 293 -23.82 32.99 1.72
C LYS A 293 -22.84 31.82 1.83
N ILE A 294 -22.77 31.17 3.00
CA ILE A 294 -21.95 30.00 3.23
C ILE A 294 -22.37 28.86 2.30
N VAL A 295 -23.66 28.53 2.24
CA VAL A 295 -24.20 27.47 1.36
C VAL A 295 -23.91 27.77 -0.11
N LEU A 296 -24.15 28.99 -0.57
CA LEU A 296 -23.86 29.38 -1.95
C LEU A 296 -22.36 29.32 -2.26
N HIS A 297 -21.49 29.73 -1.33
CA HIS A 297 -20.04 29.66 -1.49
C HIS A 297 -19.57 28.22 -1.63
N LEU A 298 -20.06 27.31 -0.78
CA LEU A 298 -19.69 25.90 -0.78
C LEU A 298 -20.18 25.17 -2.04
N VAL A 299 -21.44 25.38 -2.41
CA VAL A 299 -21.99 24.83 -3.66
C VAL A 299 -21.17 25.34 -4.85
N ARG A 300 -20.75 26.61 -4.84
CA ARG A 300 -19.93 27.20 -5.92
C ARG A 300 -18.48 26.76 -5.92
N SER A 301 -17.91 26.34 -4.78
CA SER A 301 -16.50 25.89 -4.72
C SER A 301 -16.30 24.46 -5.21
N GLY A 302 -17.37 23.73 -5.58
CA GLY A 302 -17.25 22.43 -6.24
C GLY A 302 -16.77 21.29 -5.35
N ASN A 303 -16.75 21.45 -4.03
CA ASN A 303 -16.35 20.38 -3.10
C ASN A 303 -17.52 19.39 -2.88
N SER A 304 -17.22 18.09 -2.95
CA SER A 304 -18.17 16.97 -3.09
C SER A 304 -18.96 16.59 -1.83
N PRO A 305 -18.34 16.55 -0.63
CA PRO A 305 -18.96 15.88 0.49
C PRO A 305 -20.24 16.56 0.98
N GLU A 306 -20.43 17.87 0.86
CA GLU A 306 -21.40 18.60 1.68
C GLU A 306 -22.82 18.70 1.10
N LEU A 307 -23.04 18.16 -0.10
CA LEU A 307 -24.31 18.33 -0.82
C LEU A 307 -25.46 17.49 -0.21
N TYR A 308 -25.20 16.54 0.71
CA TYR A 308 -26.26 15.70 1.29
C TYR A 308 -27.22 16.46 2.20
N MET A 309 -26.84 17.69 2.55
CA MET A 309 -27.62 18.60 3.36
C MET A 309 -28.45 19.59 2.56
N LEU A 310 -28.33 19.65 1.22
CA LEU A 310 -29.06 20.60 0.36
C LEU A 310 -30.56 20.63 0.67
N LYS A 311 -31.17 19.46 0.86
CA LYS A 311 -32.58 19.34 1.24
C LYS A 311 -32.93 20.00 2.57
N LYS A 312 -32.02 19.94 3.56
CA LYS A 312 -32.21 20.54 4.90
C LYS A 312 -31.91 22.03 4.89
N VAL A 313 -30.94 22.50 4.08
CA VAL A 313 -30.57 23.93 4.04
C VAL A 313 -31.38 24.75 3.04
N SER A 314 -32.06 24.11 2.08
CA SER A 314 -32.95 24.81 1.13
C SER A 314 -34.08 25.57 1.82
N GLN A 315 -34.45 25.16 3.04
CA GLN A 315 -35.44 25.87 3.87
C GLN A 315 -35.03 27.31 4.22
N TYR A 316 -33.74 27.64 4.18
CA TYR A 316 -33.25 29.01 4.44
C TYR A 316 -33.34 29.92 3.21
N PHE A 317 -33.79 29.40 2.06
CA PHE A 317 -34.03 30.14 0.83
C PHE A 317 -35.54 30.33 0.65
N GLU A 318 -36.04 31.41 1.24
CA GLU A 318 -37.47 31.66 1.47
C GLU A 318 -38.16 32.29 0.26
N THR A 319 -37.43 33.08 -0.52
CA THR A 319 -37.97 33.75 -1.72
C THR A 319 -37.65 32.96 -2.99
N ASP A 320 -38.46 33.14 -4.02
CA ASP A 320 -38.23 32.50 -5.33
C ASP A 320 -36.88 32.89 -5.91
N GLU A 321 -36.46 34.15 -5.74
CA GLU A 321 -35.15 34.64 -6.14
C GLU A 321 -34.00 33.92 -5.39
N GLN A 322 -34.15 33.70 -4.10
CA GLN A 322 -33.16 32.95 -3.31
C GLN A 322 -33.10 31.48 -3.76
N ARG A 323 -34.26 30.83 -3.96
CA ARG A 323 -34.31 29.45 -4.46
C ARG A 323 -33.69 29.34 -5.84
N ARG A 324 -33.93 30.31 -6.71
CA ARG A 324 -33.30 30.42 -8.03
C ARG A 324 -31.78 30.55 -7.92
N GLN A 325 -31.27 31.37 -7.01
CA GLN A 325 -29.82 31.48 -6.76
C GLN A 325 -29.20 30.17 -6.28
N LEU A 326 -29.89 29.42 -5.42
CA LEU A 326 -29.45 28.09 -5.00
C LEU A 326 -29.47 27.10 -6.16
N GLN A 327 -30.55 27.08 -6.96
CA GLN A 327 -30.66 26.25 -8.16
C GLN A 327 -29.56 26.56 -9.18
N GLU A 328 -29.29 27.84 -9.44
CA GLU A 328 -28.22 28.26 -10.34
C GLU A 328 -26.83 27.88 -9.81
N ALA A 329 -26.60 28.00 -8.50
CA ALA A 329 -25.37 27.53 -7.88
C ALA A 329 -25.22 26.01 -8.01
N VAL A 330 -26.28 25.24 -7.77
CA VAL A 330 -26.29 23.78 -7.93
C VAL A 330 -26.06 23.38 -9.38
N ARG A 331 -26.70 24.06 -10.35
CA ARG A 331 -26.45 23.84 -11.78
C ARG A 331 -25.00 24.15 -12.15
N ALA A 332 -24.44 25.24 -11.65
CA ALA A 332 -23.05 25.60 -11.88
C ALA A 332 -22.07 24.61 -11.22
N ALA A 333 -22.43 24.02 -10.08
CA ALA A 333 -21.65 22.97 -9.44
C ALA A 333 -21.66 21.68 -10.28
N ILE A 334 -22.85 21.28 -10.75
CA ILE A 334 -23.06 20.14 -11.65
C ILE A 334 -22.28 20.32 -12.96
N SER A 335 -22.23 21.54 -13.52
CA SER A 335 -21.50 21.79 -14.76
C SER A 335 -19.97 21.83 -14.60
N ARG A 336 -19.45 21.97 -13.37
CA ARG A 336 -18.00 22.07 -13.09
C ARG A 336 -17.38 20.76 -12.60
N LYS A 337 -18.20 19.82 -12.13
CA LYS A 337 -17.74 18.55 -11.56
C LYS A 337 -17.38 17.56 -12.66
N GLU A 338 -16.25 16.89 -12.50
CA GLU A 338 -15.99 15.62 -13.18
C GLU A 338 -17.09 14.60 -12.84
N LYS A 339 -17.42 13.76 -13.82
CA LYS A 339 -18.70 13.04 -13.87
C LYS A 339 -18.90 12.05 -12.71
N SER A 340 -17.80 11.56 -12.10
CA SER A 340 -17.78 10.55 -11.02
C SER A 340 -18.35 10.99 -9.67
N GLY A 341 -18.81 12.24 -9.52
CA GLY A 341 -19.54 12.71 -8.34
C GLY A 341 -21.00 13.12 -8.60
N LEU A 342 -21.41 13.23 -9.87
CA LEU A 342 -22.63 13.94 -10.25
C LEU A 342 -23.92 13.27 -9.77
N LEU A 343 -23.96 11.95 -9.76
CA LEU A 343 -25.17 11.23 -9.37
C LEU A 343 -25.37 11.19 -7.85
N THR A 344 -24.27 11.16 -7.08
CA THR A 344 -24.32 11.41 -5.64
C THR A 344 -24.92 12.78 -5.36
N ILE A 345 -24.49 13.82 -6.09
CA ILE A 345 -25.04 15.19 -5.99
C ILE A 345 -26.53 15.20 -6.36
N LEU A 346 -26.91 14.53 -7.44
CA LEU A 346 -28.27 14.49 -7.97
C LEU A 346 -29.29 13.83 -7.01
N ARG A 347 -28.84 12.84 -6.22
CA ARG A 347 -29.65 12.25 -5.15
C ARG A 347 -30.05 13.29 -4.11
N LEU A 348 -29.16 14.26 -3.89
CA LEU A 348 -29.21 15.20 -2.76
C LEU A 348 -29.88 16.53 -3.12
N THR A 349 -30.08 16.80 -4.41
CA THR A 349 -30.84 17.95 -4.93
C THR A 349 -32.36 17.77 -4.85
N GLN A 350 -32.84 16.68 -4.23
CA GLN A 350 -34.28 16.47 -4.02
C GLN A 350 -34.88 17.62 -3.20
N GLY A 351 -35.78 18.39 -3.82
CA GLY A 351 -36.40 19.59 -3.22
C GLY A 351 -35.69 20.91 -3.55
N VAL A 352 -34.60 20.86 -4.32
CA VAL A 352 -33.95 22.04 -4.92
C VAL A 352 -34.16 22.04 -6.42
N LEU A 353 -33.87 20.91 -7.09
CA LEU A 353 -34.20 20.67 -8.49
C LEU A 353 -35.49 19.86 -8.58
N ASP A 354 -36.27 20.09 -9.64
CA ASP A 354 -37.46 19.28 -9.91
C ASP A 354 -37.09 17.88 -10.46
N THR A 355 -38.07 16.99 -10.48
CA THR A 355 -37.88 15.59 -10.89
C THR A 355 -37.44 15.46 -12.35
N GLU A 356 -37.92 16.35 -13.23
CA GLU A 356 -37.65 16.30 -14.66
C GLU A 356 -36.24 16.82 -14.96
N GLU A 357 -35.79 17.87 -14.27
CA GLU A 357 -34.40 18.33 -14.30
C GLU A 357 -33.45 17.26 -13.77
N ARG A 358 -33.80 16.62 -12.63
CA ARG A 358 -32.99 15.52 -12.09
C ARG A 358 -32.88 14.38 -13.10
N ARG A 359 -34.00 13.95 -13.68
CA ARG A 359 -34.05 12.93 -14.73
C ARG A 359 -33.19 13.29 -15.94
N LYS A 360 -33.24 14.53 -16.43
CA LYS A 360 -32.42 14.99 -17.56
C LYS A 360 -30.93 14.90 -17.28
N ILE A 361 -30.50 15.34 -16.08
CA ILE A 361 -29.10 15.28 -15.67
C ILE A 361 -28.67 13.82 -15.51
N LEU A 362 -29.49 12.97 -14.87
CA LEU A 362 -29.24 11.53 -14.77
C LEU A 362 -29.05 10.89 -16.15
N ASN A 363 -29.96 11.13 -17.08
CA ASN A 363 -29.87 10.60 -18.44
C ASN A 363 -28.62 11.09 -19.18
N SER A 364 -28.22 12.34 -19.00
CA SER A 364 -26.99 12.88 -19.59
C SER A 364 -25.76 12.15 -19.04
N VAL A 365 -25.69 11.97 -17.73
CA VAL A 365 -24.57 11.29 -17.07
C VAL A 365 -24.53 9.82 -17.45
N LEU A 366 -25.65 9.11 -17.42
CA LEU A 366 -25.69 7.69 -17.78
C LEU A 366 -25.43 7.43 -19.27
N ARG A 367 -25.78 8.37 -20.17
CA ARG A 367 -25.45 8.25 -21.60
C ARG A 367 -23.95 8.38 -21.85
N GLU A 368 -23.26 9.22 -21.08
CA GLU A 368 -21.82 9.45 -21.23
C GLU A 368 -20.98 8.50 -20.33
N ASN A 369 -21.59 7.95 -19.29
CA ASN A 369 -20.99 6.98 -18.38
C ASN A 369 -22.01 5.95 -17.86
N PRO A 370 -22.37 4.92 -18.65
CA PRO A 370 -23.35 3.93 -18.21
C PRO A 370 -22.95 3.22 -16.89
N GLY A 371 -21.65 3.04 -16.63
CA GLY A 371 -21.14 2.40 -15.40
C GLY A 371 -21.58 3.08 -14.09
N GLU A 372 -21.85 4.39 -14.11
CA GLU A 372 -22.37 5.16 -12.96
C GLU A 372 -23.71 4.65 -12.45
N LEU A 373 -24.44 3.91 -13.28
CA LEU A 373 -25.70 3.27 -12.90
C LEU A 373 -25.52 2.35 -11.69
N TRP A 374 -24.41 1.61 -11.62
CA TRP A 374 -24.16 0.64 -10.54
C TRP A 374 -24.07 1.32 -9.18
N ALA A 375 -23.36 2.45 -9.12
CA ALA A 375 -23.24 3.26 -7.92
C ALA A 375 -24.55 3.99 -7.55
N ASN A 376 -25.45 4.22 -8.51
CA ASN A 376 -26.62 5.10 -8.33
C ASN A 376 -27.95 4.43 -8.68
N PHE A 377 -28.00 3.11 -8.61
CA PHE A 377 -29.15 2.31 -9.03
C PHE A 377 -30.47 2.75 -8.39
N ASP A 378 -30.48 3.04 -7.08
CA ASP A 378 -31.67 3.54 -6.36
C ASP A 378 -32.26 4.80 -7.01
N LEU A 379 -31.39 5.72 -7.44
CA LEU A 379 -31.79 7.00 -8.00
C LEU A 379 -32.28 6.82 -9.44
N ALA A 380 -31.65 5.93 -10.19
CA ALA A 380 -32.10 5.57 -11.52
C ALA A 380 -33.46 4.87 -11.49
N GLU A 381 -33.68 3.97 -10.54
CA GLU A 381 -34.97 3.34 -10.30
C GLU A 381 -36.06 4.35 -9.87
N GLU A 382 -35.70 5.40 -9.13
CA GLU A 382 -36.62 6.49 -8.77
C GLU A 382 -37.01 7.36 -9.97
N LEU A 383 -36.07 7.67 -10.87
CA LEU A 383 -36.22 8.74 -11.85
C LEU A 383 -36.48 8.26 -13.29
N LEU A 384 -36.06 7.05 -13.64
CA LEU A 384 -36.16 6.51 -14.99
C LEU A 384 -37.37 5.60 -15.13
N GLU A 385 -37.94 5.57 -16.33
CA GLU A 385 -38.93 4.56 -16.66
C GLU A 385 -38.26 3.17 -16.77
N PRO A 386 -38.97 2.06 -16.49
CA PRO A 386 -38.40 0.71 -16.48
C PRO A 386 -37.64 0.35 -17.76
N GLU A 387 -38.12 0.76 -18.93
CA GLU A 387 -37.48 0.52 -20.22
C GLU A 387 -36.16 1.29 -20.37
N GLN A 388 -36.11 2.53 -19.87
CA GLN A 388 -34.89 3.35 -19.88
C GLN A 388 -33.85 2.76 -18.93
N LEU A 389 -34.28 2.38 -17.72
CA LEU A 389 -33.44 1.71 -16.75
C LEU A 389 -32.88 0.40 -17.33
N ARG A 390 -33.70 -0.40 -18.01
CA ARG A 390 -33.27 -1.62 -18.71
C ARG A 390 -32.23 -1.31 -19.79
N SER A 391 -32.43 -0.28 -20.60
CA SER A 391 -31.47 0.12 -21.65
C SER A 391 -30.11 0.48 -21.04
N TYR A 392 -30.11 1.34 -20.02
CA TYR A 392 -28.87 1.73 -19.35
C TYR A 392 -28.23 0.58 -18.57
N LEU A 393 -29.02 -0.35 -18.02
CA LEU A 393 -28.48 -1.56 -17.43
C LEU A 393 -27.67 -2.33 -18.46
N VAL A 394 -28.24 -2.60 -19.64
CA VAL A 394 -27.57 -3.34 -20.72
C VAL A 394 -26.29 -2.63 -21.17
N GLU A 395 -26.32 -1.29 -21.29
CA GLU A 395 -25.10 -0.52 -21.60
C GLU A 395 -24.06 -0.61 -20.47
N ALA A 396 -24.49 -0.49 -19.22
CA ALA A 396 -23.64 -0.56 -18.03
C ALA A 396 -23.00 -1.95 -17.82
N LEU A 397 -23.60 -3.02 -18.37
CA LEU A 397 -23.01 -4.37 -18.39
C LEU A 397 -21.64 -4.38 -19.08
N ASN A 398 -21.45 -3.52 -20.07
CA ASN A 398 -20.20 -3.43 -20.83
C ASN A 398 -19.16 -2.50 -20.16
N HIS A 399 -19.47 -1.95 -18.97
CA HIS A 399 -18.64 -0.97 -18.26
C HIS A 399 -18.49 -1.31 -16.76
N PRO A 400 -17.76 -2.38 -16.40
CA PRO A 400 -17.73 -2.95 -15.04
C PRO A 400 -16.90 -2.17 -14.01
N LYS A 401 -16.48 -0.92 -14.25
CA LYS A 401 -15.42 -0.27 -13.46
C LYS A 401 -15.80 0.26 -12.06
N THR A 402 -17.08 0.35 -11.68
CA THR A 402 -17.48 1.02 -10.42
C THR A 402 -18.53 0.26 -9.61
N TRP A 403 -18.10 -0.52 -8.61
CA TRP A 403 -18.98 -1.42 -7.85
C TRP A 403 -19.12 -1.03 -6.38
N GLY A 404 -20.04 -0.09 -6.09
CA GLY A 404 -20.33 0.37 -4.74
C GLY A 404 -21.38 -0.46 -3.97
N ARG A 405 -21.74 -0.03 -2.74
CA ARG A 405 -22.78 -0.69 -1.89
C ARG A 405 -24.15 -0.82 -2.56
N THR A 406 -24.49 0.03 -3.51
CA THR A 406 -25.72 0.02 -4.32
C THR A 406 -25.71 -1.08 -5.37
N PHE A 407 -24.52 -1.54 -5.81
CA PHE A 407 -24.38 -2.68 -6.71
C PHE A 407 -25.04 -3.93 -6.14
N SER A 408 -24.92 -4.19 -4.84
CA SER A 408 -25.58 -5.35 -4.21
C SER A 408 -27.11 -5.35 -4.37
N ARG A 409 -27.75 -4.17 -4.42
CA ARG A 409 -29.21 -4.07 -4.66
C ARG A 409 -29.55 -4.26 -6.13
N ALA A 410 -28.79 -3.64 -7.03
CA ALA A 410 -28.94 -3.84 -8.47
C ALA A 410 -28.77 -5.32 -8.82
N LEU A 411 -27.70 -5.94 -8.34
CA LEU A 411 -27.41 -7.36 -8.48
C LEU A 411 -28.56 -8.21 -7.94
N LYS A 412 -29.12 -7.89 -6.76
CA LYS A 412 -30.28 -8.61 -6.24
C LYS A 412 -31.48 -8.56 -7.20
N ARG A 413 -31.86 -7.36 -7.66
CA ARG A 413 -32.97 -7.18 -8.63
C ARG A 413 -32.72 -7.91 -9.96
N ILE A 414 -31.47 -7.92 -10.41
CA ILE A 414 -31.06 -8.65 -11.60
C ILE A 414 -31.16 -10.16 -11.37
N LEU A 415 -30.68 -10.68 -10.23
CA LEU A 415 -30.79 -12.08 -9.83
C LEU A 415 -32.25 -12.54 -9.69
N ASP A 416 -33.14 -11.65 -9.26
CA ASP A 416 -34.58 -11.90 -9.17
C ASP A 416 -35.29 -11.91 -10.55
N GLY A 417 -34.58 -11.55 -11.63
CA GLY A 417 -35.10 -11.56 -13.01
C GLY A 417 -36.06 -10.41 -13.34
N GLU A 418 -36.12 -9.38 -12.51
CA GLU A 418 -37.12 -8.31 -12.63
C GLU A 418 -36.78 -7.27 -13.71
N LEU A 419 -35.50 -7.15 -14.07
CA LEU A 419 -35.00 -6.01 -14.85
C LEU A 419 -34.53 -6.34 -16.26
N ILE A 420 -34.01 -7.55 -16.49
CA ILE A 420 -33.44 -7.99 -17.77
C ILE A 420 -33.94 -9.39 -18.13
N THR A 421 -33.81 -9.77 -19.40
CA THR A 421 -34.24 -11.12 -19.85
C THR A 421 -33.35 -12.21 -19.24
N PRO A 422 -33.82 -13.47 -19.13
CA PRO A 422 -33.02 -14.56 -18.58
C PRO A 422 -31.68 -14.79 -19.32
N GLU A 423 -31.66 -14.57 -20.64
CA GLU A 423 -30.43 -14.66 -21.45
C GLU A 423 -29.43 -13.53 -21.10
N GLN A 424 -29.90 -12.29 -21.03
CA GLN A 424 -29.07 -11.15 -20.60
C GLN A 424 -28.60 -11.30 -19.16
N GLN A 425 -29.45 -11.83 -18.28
CA GLN A 425 -29.11 -12.16 -16.90
C GLN A 425 -27.98 -13.18 -16.85
N ARG A 426 -28.11 -14.28 -17.60
CA ARG A 426 -27.06 -15.30 -17.68
C ARG A 426 -25.75 -14.71 -18.19
N ASN A 427 -25.77 -14.01 -19.32
CA ASN A 427 -24.57 -13.41 -19.91
C ASN A 427 -23.90 -12.41 -18.95
N PHE A 428 -24.69 -11.60 -18.24
CA PHE A 428 -24.17 -10.70 -17.21
C PHE A 428 -23.46 -11.46 -16.10
N LEU A 429 -24.12 -12.47 -15.53
CA LEU A 429 -23.56 -13.22 -14.41
C LEU A 429 -22.32 -14.00 -14.82
N GLU A 430 -22.26 -14.54 -16.04
CA GLU A 430 -21.06 -15.19 -16.59
C GLU A 430 -19.91 -14.18 -16.71
N LEU A 431 -20.15 -13.00 -17.27
CA LEU A 431 -19.17 -11.91 -17.37
C LEU A 431 -18.71 -11.44 -15.97
N LEU A 432 -19.63 -11.38 -15.01
CA LEU A 432 -19.37 -10.99 -13.64
C LEU A 432 -18.48 -12.01 -12.92
N CYS A 433 -18.74 -13.31 -13.13
CA CYS A 433 -17.91 -14.41 -12.64
C CYS A 433 -16.52 -14.43 -13.28
N GLN A 434 -16.39 -13.99 -14.54
CA GLN A 434 -15.10 -13.88 -15.23
C GLN A 434 -14.28 -12.72 -14.69
N ASN A 435 -14.85 -11.51 -14.70
CA ASN A 435 -14.11 -10.30 -14.40
C ASN A 435 -13.91 -10.10 -12.89
N HIS A 436 -14.80 -10.63 -12.05
CA HIS A 436 -14.74 -10.42 -10.60
C HIS A 436 -15.29 -11.64 -9.80
N PRO A 437 -14.56 -12.75 -9.83
CA PRO A 437 -14.96 -14.04 -9.27
C PRO A 437 -15.31 -14.01 -7.77
N GLY A 438 -14.79 -13.03 -7.01
CA GLY A 438 -15.05 -12.89 -5.57
C GLY A 438 -16.42 -12.28 -5.20
N LEU A 439 -17.10 -11.62 -6.14
CA LEU A 439 -18.45 -11.10 -5.90
C LEU A 439 -19.52 -12.21 -5.83
N PRO A 440 -19.58 -13.16 -6.78
CA PRO A 440 -20.47 -14.31 -6.72
C PRO A 440 -20.46 -15.01 -5.36
N LEU A 441 -19.29 -15.15 -4.73
CA LEU A 441 -19.17 -15.80 -3.41
C LEU A 441 -19.99 -15.12 -2.30
N GLY A 442 -20.28 -13.82 -2.43
CA GLY A 442 -21.14 -13.08 -1.50
C GLY A 442 -22.65 -13.38 -1.66
N ASN A 443 -23.07 -13.91 -2.80
CA ASN A 443 -24.47 -14.22 -3.13
C ASN A 443 -24.58 -15.48 -4.01
N LEU A 444 -23.86 -16.54 -3.63
CA LEU A 444 -23.61 -17.69 -4.49
C LEU A 444 -24.90 -18.41 -4.91
N GLU A 445 -25.86 -18.56 -3.99
CA GLU A 445 -27.14 -19.22 -4.25
C GLU A 445 -27.90 -18.55 -5.41
N GLY A 446 -27.91 -17.21 -5.46
CA GLY A 446 -28.51 -16.47 -6.56
C GLY A 446 -27.84 -16.76 -7.90
N PHE A 447 -26.51 -16.84 -7.92
CA PHE A 447 -25.76 -17.17 -9.13
C PHE A 447 -25.99 -18.60 -9.58
N LEU A 448 -25.96 -19.57 -8.66
CA LEU A 448 -26.21 -20.98 -8.99
C LEU A 448 -27.63 -21.18 -9.53
N LYS A 449 -28.62 -20.51 -8.95
CA LYS A 449 -30.01 -20.54 -9.44
C LYS A 449 -30.14 -19.97 -10.85
N ALA A 450 -29.43 -18.89 -11.15
CA ALA A 450 -29.53 -18.19 -12.43
C ALA A 450 -28.67 -18.84 -13.55
N LEU A 451 -27.46 -19.28 -13.23
CA LEU A 451 -26.51 -19.87 -14.19
C LEU A 451 -26.76 -21.36 -14.43
N GLN A 452 -27.24 -22.08 -13.41
CA GLN A 452 -27.43 -23.53 -13.41
C GLN A 452 -26.20 -24.27 -13.96
N PRO A 453 -25.01 -24.09 -13.34
CA PRO A 453 -23.81 -24.75 -13.82
C PRO A 453 -23.98 -26.28 -13.77
N PRO A 454 -23.47 -27.01 -14.77
CA PRO A 454 -23.63 -28.47 -14.85
C PRO A 454 -22.96 -29.20 -13.69
N ASP A 455 -21.87 -28.64 -13.16
CA ASP A 455 -21.20 -29.09 -11.95
C ASP A 455 -21.03 -27.88 -11.01
N THR A 456 -21.82 -27.87 -9.93
CA THR A 456 -21.81 -26.79 -8.95
C THR A 456 -20.50 -26.75 -8.16
N ARG A 457 -19.94 -27.91 -7.81
CA ARG A 457 -18.70 -27.96 -7.01
C ARG A 457 -17.52 -27.45 -7.82
N ALA A 458 -17.40 -27.90 -9.07
CA ALA A 458 -16.34 -27.44 -9.97
C ALA A 458 -16.43 -25.93 -10.22
N PHE A 459 -17.64 -25.42 -10.48
CA PHE A 459 -17.88 -23.99 -10.66
C PHE A 459 -17.50 -23.16 -9.43
N VAL A 460 -17.88 -23.60 -8.22
CA VAL A 460 -17.52 -22.91 -6.99
C VAL A 460 -16.01 -22.96 -6.77
N THR A 461 -15.37 -24.11 -6.98
CA THR A 461 -13.92 -24.27 -6.82
C THR A 461 -13.16 -23.31 -7.73
N ASP A 462 -13.55 -23.22 -9.00
CA ASP A 462 -13.00 -22.28 -9.97
C ASP A 462 -13.17 -20.81 -9.54
N LEU A 463 -14.33 -20.44 -8.97
CA LEU A 463 -14.52 -19.10 -8.42
C LEU A 463 -13.59 -18.83 -7.23
N LEU A 464 -13.39 -19.79 -6.33
CA LEU A 464 -12.51 -19.63 -5.17
C LEU A 464 -11.06 -19.45 -5.58
N GLU A 465 -10.62 -20.18 -6.60
CA GLU A 465 -9.26 -20.14 -7.12
C GLU A 465 -8.93 -18.81 -7.81
N ARG A 466 -9.91 -18.19 -8.48
CA ARG A 466 -9.75 -16.89 -9.13
C ARG A 466 -10.02 -15.69 -8.20
N SER A 467 -10.44 -15.93 -6.97
CA SER A 467 -10.80 -14.89 -6.00
C SER A 467 -9.66 -14.56 -5.03
N SER A 468 -9.60 -13.30 -4.57
CA SER A 468 -8.67 -12.94 -3.49
C SER A 468 -8.96 -13.72 -2.21
N ARG A 469 -7.90 -14.14 -1.53
CA ARG A 469 -7.98 -15.02 -0.36
C ARG A 469 -8.76 -14.40 0.80
N ALA A 470 -8.56 -13.12 1.06
CA ALA A 470 -9.37 -12.37 2.02
C ALA A 470 -10.88 -12.44 1.72
N ARG A 471 -11.28 -12.40 0.44
CA ARG A 471 -12.69 -12.53 0.05
C ARG A 471 -13.18 -13.97 0.19
N VAL A 472 -12.37 -14.94 -0.20
CA VAL A 472 -12.66 -16.38 -0.05
C VAL A 472 -12.98 -16.71 1.42
N TYR A 473 -12.11 -16.32 2.36
CA TYR A 473 -12.34 -16.60 3.78
C TYR A 473 -13.57 -15.86 4.31
N ARG A 474 -13.71 -14.55 4.04
CA ARG A 474 -14.85 -13.74 4.52
C ARG A 474 -16.21 -14.23 4.04
N THR A 475 -16.25 -14.95 2.91
CA THR A 475 -17.50 -15.48 2.32
C THR A 475 -17.68 -16.98 2.51
N SER A 476 -16.82 -17.64 3.30
CA SER A 476 -16.82 -19.08 3.57
C SER A 476 -18.18 -19.65 3.95
N ASN A 477 -18.97 -18.93 4.76
CA ASN A 477 -20.35 -19.28 5.12
C ASN A 477 -21.25 -19.59 3.90
N ASN A 478 -21.01 -18.90 2.78
CA ASN A 478 -21.89 -18.97 1.61
C ASN A 478 -21.52 -20.09 0.65
N TRP A 479 -20.24 -20.47 0.55
CA TRP A 479 -19.76 -21.37 -0.49
C TRP A 479 -19.34 -22.75 0.01
N LEU A 480 -18.95 -22.90 1.28
CA LEU A 480 -18.54 -24.20 1.83
C LEU A 480 -19.58 -25.32 1.72
N PRO A 481 -20.89 -25.07 1.88
CA PRO A 481 -21.91 -26.10 1.69
C PRO A 481 -21.91 -26.71 0.28
N TYR A 482 -21.37 -26.01 -0.71
CA TYR A 482 -21.29 -26.46 -2.10
C TYR A 482 -19.99 -27.20 -2.43
N ILE A 483 -19.01 -27.18 -1.52
CA ILE A 483 -17.79 -28.00 -1.64
C ILE A 483 -18.04 -29.40 -1.07
N SER A 484 -18.61 -29.47 0.13
CA SER A 484 -19.01 -30.72 0.78
C SER A 484 -20.07 -30.46 1.85
N GLU A 485 -20.94 -31.42 2.10
CA GLU A 485 -21.85 -31.41 3.26
C GLU A 485 -21.14 -31.81 4.56
N SER A 486 -19.98 -32.49 4.47
CA SER A 486 -19.21 -32.96 5.61
C SER A 486 -18.36 -31.84 6.21
N PRO A 487 -18.55 -31.47 7.50
CA PRO A 487 -17.69 -30.49 8.17
C PRO A 487 -16.20 -30.89 8.15
N ALA A 488 -15.89 -32.19 8.16
CA ALA A 488 -14.51 -32.67 8.10
C ALA A 488 -13.87 -32.39 6.74
N GLU A 489 -14.60 -32.59 5.64
CA GLU A 489 -14.11 -32.27 4.29
C GLU A 489 -14.04 -30.76 4.06
N GLN A 490 -15.02 -29.99 4.55
CA GLN A 490 -14.97 -28.53 4.55
C GLN A 490 -13.72 -28.00 5.28
N LYS A 491 -13.43 -28.56 6.46
CA LYS A 491 -12.25 -28.23 7.25
C LYS A 491 -10.97 -28.61 6.52
N ALA A 492 -10.90 -29.80 5.92
CA ALA A 492 -9.73 -30.24 5.16
C ALA A 492 -9.45 -29.32 3.96
N PHE A 493 -10.49 -28.94 3.22
CA PHE A 493 -10.38 -28.03 2.09
C PHE A 493 -9.94 -26.62 2.51
N LEU A 494 -10.51 -26.05 3.59
CA LEU A 494 -10.05 -24.76 4.11
C LEU A 494 -8.61 -24.82 4.62
N ARG A 495 -8.22 -25.93 5.27
CA ARG A 495 -6.85 -26.12 5.74
C ARG A 495 -5.87 -26.16 4.57
N GLU A 496 -6.19 -26.88 3.51
CA GLU A 496 -5.39 -26.89 2.27
C GLU A 496 -5.26 -25.48 1.70
N LEU A 497 -6.35 -24.71 1.62
CA LEU A 497 -6.29 -23.30 1.18
C LEU A 497 -5.42 -22.42 2.08
N MET A 498 -5.51 -22.61 3.41
CA MET A 498 -4.71 -21.86 4.39
C MET A 498 -3.24 -22.28 4.41
N GLU A 499 -2.92 -23.52 4.04
CA GLU A 499 -1.56 -24.05 3.95
C GLU A 499 -0.88 -23.62 2.63
N ASP A 500 -1.65 -23.50 1.55
CA ASP A 500 -1.17 -23.04 0.24
C ASP A 500 -0.95 -21.52 0.16
N ASP A 501 -1.61 -20.74 1.02
CA ASP A 501 -1.60 -19.28 1.02
C ASP A 501 -0.68 -18.72 2.11
N SER A 502 0.19 -17.77 1.77
CA SER A 502 1.08 -17.08 2.72
C SER A 502 0.45 -15.85 3.38
N ASP A 503 -0.80 -15.54 3.06
CA ASP A 503 -1.56 -14.47 3.70
C ASP A 503 -2.24 -14.95 5.00
N LEU A 504 -2.32 -14.06 5.99
CA LEU A 504 -3.01 -14.29 7.27
C LEU A 504 -4.45 -13.74 7.27
N SER A 505 -5.06 -13.50 6.10
CA SER A 505 -6.44 -13.00 6.03
C SER A 505 -7.48 -13.99 6.61
N PHE A 506 -7.13 -15.27 6.77
CA PHE A 506 -7.95 -16.22 7.52
C PHE A 506 -7.97 -15.93 9.02
N VAL A 507 -6.88 -15.38 9.60
CA VAL A 507 -6.81 -14.92 11.00
C VAL A 507 -7.72 -13.72 11.21
N GLU A 508 -7.68 -12.75 10.29
CA GLU A 508 -8.59 -11.60 10.29
C GLU A 508 -10.05 -12.05 10.24
N THR A 509 -10.36 -12.96 9.31
CA THR A 509 -11.71 -13.51 9.16
C THR A 509 -12.14 -14.27 10.41
N TYR A 510 -11.29 -15.16 10.96
CA TYR A 510 -11.60 -15.91 12.18
C TYR A 510 -11.92 -15.00 13.36
N CYS A 511 -11.27 -13.83 13.46
CA CYS A 511 -11.54 -12.84 14.50
C CYS A 511 -12.79 -11.99 14.27
N ASP A 512 -13.34 -11.97 13.06
CA ASP A 512 -14.53 -11.18 12.73
C ASP A 512 -15.82 -11.88 13.21
N GLN A 513 -16.66 -11.15 13.93
CA GLN A 513 -17.86 -11.72 14.56
C GLN A 513 -18.92 -12.17 13.55
N PHE A 514 -18.92 -11.64 12.33
CA PHE A 514 -19.95 -11.91 11.34
C PHE A 514 -19.48 -12.90 10.28
N SER A 515 -18.33 -12.63 9.67
CA SER A 515 -17.74 -13.45 8.61
C SER A 515 -16.96 -14.65 9.13
N GLY A 516 -16.43 -14.58 10.36
CA GLY A 516 -15.61 -15.65 10.97
C GLY A 516 -16.36 -16.86 11.49
N LYS A 517 -17.69 -16.80 11.60
CA LYS A 517 -18.49 -17.83 12.29
C LYS A 517 -18.19 -19.25 11.77
N LYS A 518 -18.12 -19.45 10.45
CA LYS A 518 -17.85 -20.79 9.90
C LYS A 518 -16.44 -21.29 10.21
N LEU A 519 -15.44 -20.41 10.17
CA LEU A 519 -14.08 -20.80 10.55
C LEU A 519 -14.03 -21.15 12.05
N GLN A 520 -14.71 -20.39 12.91
CA GLN A 520 -14.82 -20.69 14.34
C GLN A 520 -15.56 -22.00 14.65
N GLU A 521 -16.50 -22.41 13.79
CA GLU A 521 -17.18 -23.70 13.90
C GLU A 521 -16.28 -24.88 13.49
N LEU A 522 -15.40 -24.69 12.49
CA LEU A 522 -14.58 -25.75 11.91
C LEU A 522 -13.21 -25.89 12.58
N PHE A 523 -12.64 -24.78 13.06
CA PHE A 523 -11.31 -24.73 13.63
C PHE A 523 -11.36 -24.24 15.06
N SER A 524 -10.61 -24.93 15.92
CA SER A 524 -10.28 -24.40 17.24
C SER A 524 -9.27 -23.26 17.11
N ARG A 525 -9.19 -22.43 18.16
CA ARG A 525 -8.19 -21.36 18.25
C ARG A 525 -6.76 -21.90 18.14
N ASP A 526 -6.48 -23.06 18.75
CA ASP A 526 -5.14 -23.65 18.76
C ASP A 526 -4.73 -24.12 17.36
N GLU A 527 -5.67 -24.66 16.57
CA GLU A 527 -5.41 -25.01 15.16
C GLU A 527 -5.15 -23.78 14.30
N ILE A 528 -5.87 -22.67 14.51
CA ILE A 528 -5.60 -21.41 13.81
C ILE A 528 -4.23 -20.85 14.20
N LEU A 529 -3.84 -20.97 15.48
CA LEU A 529 -2.50 -20.61 15.93
C LEU A 529 -1.43 -21.48 15.28
N GLU A 530 -1.62 -22.79 15.20
CA GLU A 530 -0.71 -23.71 14.52
C GLU A 530 -0.51 -23.30 13.05
N LEU A 531 -1.60 -23.07 12.32
CA LEU A 531 -1.55 -22.62 10.92
C LEU A 531 -0.88 -21.25 10.79
N MET A 532 -1.16 -20.31 11.69
CA MET A 532 -0.51 -19.00 11.70
C MET A 532 1.00 -19.11 11.94
N TYR A 533 1.45 -19.97 12.86
CA TYR A 533 2.89 -20.21 13.09
C TYR A 533 3.56 -20.92 11.92
N GLN A 534 2.87 -21.81 11.22
CA GLN A 534 3.36 -22.41 9.97
C GLN A 534 3.51 -21.34 8.88
N GLN A 535 2.53 -20.43 8.75
CA GLN A 535 2.59 -19.34 7.78
C GLN A 535 3.65 -18.28 8.11
N LEU A 536 4.01 -18.10 9.38
CA LEU A 536 5.10 -17.22 9.78
C LEU A 536 6.44 -17.64 9.15
N GLU A 537 6.68 -18.94 9.01
CA GLU A 537 7.91 -19.48 8.40
C GLU A 537 7.96 -19.21 6.88
N LEU A 538 6.80 -18.96 6.27
CA LEU A 538 6.66 -18.72 4.83
C LEU A 538 6.62 -17.22 4.49
N ASN A 539 5.90 -16.42 5.26
CA ASN A 539 5.75 -14.97 5.05
C ASN A 539 5.64 -14.22 6.39
N PRO A 540 6.78 -13.96 7.05
CA PRO A 540 6.80 -13.22 8.32
C PRO A 540 6.15 -11.83 8.20
N GLY A 541 6.27 -11.18 7.04
CA GLY A 541 5.67 -9.87 6.78
C GLY A 541 4.14 -9.83 6.87
N ALA A 542 3.45 -10.97 6.69
CA ALA A 542 2.01 -11.06 6.85
C ALA A 542 1.56 -10.80 8.30
N VAL A 543 2.41 -11.07 9.30
CA VAL A 543 2.12 -10.79 10.71
C VAL A 543 1.93 -9.29 10.94
N PHE A 544 2.79 -8.46 10.35
CA PHE A 544 2.72 -7.01 10.52
C PHE A 544 1.45 -6.43 9.87
N ARG A 545 1.08 -6.92 8.66
CA ARG A 545 -0.16 -6.50 7.98
C ARG A 545 -1.44 -6.87 8.73
N HIS A 546 -1.41 -7.96 9.51
CA HIS A 546 -2.58 -8.50 10.23
C HIS A 546 -2.45 -8.38 11.75
N ILE A 547 -1.60 -7.48 12.24
CA ILE A 547 -1.17 -7.43 13.64
C ILE A 547 -2.35 -7.34 14.62
N ALA A 548 -3.39 -6.58 14.29
CA ALA A 548 -4.58 -6.43 15.13
C ALA A 548 -5.40 -7.72 15.28
N SER A 549 -5.44 -8.53 14.23
CA SER A 549 -6.15 -9.82 14.25
C SER A 549 -5.30 -10.89 14.92
N VAL A 550 -3.99 -10.89 14.65
CA VAL A 550 -3.02 -11.76 15.31
C VAL A 550 -3.02 -11.55 16.83
N GLN A 551 -3.00 -10.29 17.29
CA GLN A 551 -3.10 -9.95 18.70
C GLN A 551 -4.38 -10.46 19.34
N ARG A 552 -5.53 -10.31 18.66
CA ARG A 552 -6.82 -10.85 19.13
C ARG A 552 -6.81 -12.36 19.27
N ILE A 553 -6.16 -13.08 18.35
CA ILE A 553 -5.99 -14.54 18.45
C ILE A 553 -5.00 -14.90 19.56
N LEU A 554 -3.94 -14.14 19.81
CA LEU A 554 -2.98 -14.46 20.86
C LEU A 554 -3.49 -14.11 22.27
N GLN A 555 -4.34 -13.09 22.40
CA GLN A 555 -4.86 -12.55 23.67
C GLN A 555 -3.76 -12.25 24.71
N SER A 556 -2.57 -11.90 24.25
CA SER A 556 -1.44 -11.59 25.11
C SER A 556 -0.42 -10.79 24.32
N ASP A 557 -0.12 -9.58 24.78
CA ASP A 557 0.92 -8.74 24.18
C ASP A 557 2.31 -9.35 24.34
N LYS A 558 2.60 -10.06 25.42
CA LYS A 558 3.83 -10.86 25.55
C LYS A 558 3.96 -11.92 24.46
N LYS A 559 2.89 -12.67 24.16
CA LYS A 559 2.92 -13.64 23.05
C LYS A 559 3.03 -12.95 21.69
N LEU A 560 2.35 -11.82 21.53
CA LEU A 560 2.44 -11.00 20.32
C LEU A 560 3.87 -10.53 20.11
N ARG A 561 4.51 -9.97 21.13
CA ARG A 561 5.90 -9.53 21.09
C ARG A 561 6.84 -10.67 20.71
N ILE A 562 6.71 -11.85 21.31
CA ILE A 562 7.53 -13.02 20.93
C ILE A 562 7.34 -13.35 19.45
N LEU A 563 6.11 -13.31 18.94
CA LEU A 563 5.82 -13.57 17.53
C LEU A 563 6.39 -12.46 16.62
N VAL A 564 6.24 -11.19 17.00
CA VAL A 564 6.73 -10.03 16.27
C VAL A 564 8.25 -10.01 16.24
N ASP A 565 8.93 -10.31 17.35
CA ASP A 565 10.38 -10.40 17.43
C ASP A 565 10.88 -11.52 16.51
N ARG A 566 10.24 -12.69 16.53
CA ARG A 566 10.54 -13.80 15.59
C ARG A 566 10.26 -13.41 14.14
N ALA A 567 9.17 -12.70 13.85
CA ALA A 567 8.88 -12.21 12.51
C ALA A 567 9.92 -11.19 12.05
N ALA A 568 10.36 -10.29 12.94
CA ALA A 568 11.35 -9.26 12.66
C ALA A 568 12.77 -9.81 12.49
N GLU A 569 13.08 -10.98 13.04
CA GLU A 569 14.30 -11.73 12.72
C GLU A 569 14.34 -12.15 11.24
N HIS A 570 13.18 -12.39 10.63
CA HIS A 570 13.07 -12.84 9.23
C HIS A 570 12.67 -11.72 8.25
N ASP A 571 11.96 -10.69 8.71
CA ASP A 571 11.53 -9.52 7.93
C ASP A 571 11.62 -8.23 8.76
N ALA A 572 12.86 -7.80 8.99
CA ALA A 572 13.16 -6.58 9.72
C ALA A 572 12.65 -5.31 9.00
N SER A 573 12.50 -5.37 7.66
CA SER A 573 11.97 -4.27 6.85
C SER A 573 10.47 -4.09 7.06
N GLY A 574 9.70 -5.18 7.00
CA GLY A 574 8.28 -5.16 7.37
C GLY A 574 8.06 -4.66 8.79
N PHE A 575 8.91 -5.07 9.73
CA PHE A 575 8.88 -4.55 11.10
C PHE A 575 9.11 -3.03 11.16
N ALA A 576 10.13 -2.51 10.45
CA ALA A 576 10.44 -1.09 10.42
C ALA A 576 9.28 -0.26 9.84
N ILE A 577 8.64 -0.74 8.77
CA ILE A 577 7.48 -0.10 8.13
C ILE A 577 6.28 -0.01 9.11
N HIS A 578 6.08 -1.05 9.92
CA HIS A 578 4.97 -1.16 10.86
C HIS A 578 5.31 -0.72 12.30
N ILE A 579 6.43 -0.04 12.52
CA ILE A 579 6.88 0.32 13.88
C ILE A 579 5.86 1.19 14.63
N GLU A 580 5.08 2.01 13.94
CA GLU A 580 4.03 2.84 14.55
C GLU A 580 2.95 1.99 15.23
N GLU A 581 2.61 0.82 14.68
CA GLU A 581 1.63 -0.12 15.25
C GLU A 581 2.24 -1.00 16.35
N LEU A 582 3.57 -1.14 16.36
CA LEU A 582 4.31 -2.07 17.22
C LEU A 582 5.02 -1.39 18.39
N ASN A 583 5.22 -0.07 18.36
CA ASN A 583 6.06 0.63 19.33
C ASN A 583 5.61 0.43 20.79
N TYR A 584 4.31 0.18 21.02
CA TYR A 584 3.76 -0.04 22.35
C TYR A 584 4.27 -1.33 23.02
N LEU A 585 4.80 -2.28 22.24
CA LEU A 585 5.39 -3.53 22.75
C LEU A 585 6.81 -3.34 23.32
N TYR A 586 7.40 -2.16 23.10
CA TYR A 586 8.80 -1.86 23.40
C TYR A 586 8.93 -0.63 24.30
N SER A 587 9.92 -0.67 25.21
CA SER A 587 10.33 0.52 25.96
C SER A 587 11.06 1.52 25.04
N ASN A 588 11.26 2.76 25.50
CA ASN A 588 12.03 3.74 24.73
C ASN A 588 13.50 3.32 24.55
N GLU A 589 14.10 2.67 25.56
CA GLU A 589 15.45 2.11 25.47
C GLU A 589 15.51 0.97 24.45
N GLU A 590 14.47 0.13 24.40
CA GLU A 590 14.36 -0.94 23.41
C GLU A 590 14.15 -0.38 22.01
N LEU A 591 13.31 0.63 21.82
CA LEU A 591 13.12 1.33 20.54
C LEU A 591 14.40 1.99 20.05
N ASN A 592 15.17 2.58 20.96
CA ASN A 592 16.50 3.12 20.67
C ASN A 592 17.47 2.01 20.22
N ALA A 593 17.51 0.88 20.93
CA ALA A 593 18.34 -0.26 20.55
C ALA A 593 17.89 -0.88 19.21
N LEU A 594 16.58 -0.93 18.95
CA LEU A 594 16.01 -1.39 17.69
C LEU A 594 16.38 -0.44 16.55
N PHE A 595 16.25 0.87 16.74
CA PHE A 595 16.68 1.86 15.76
C PHE A 595 18.17 1.72 15.44
N ASP A 596 19.03 1.59 16.44
CA ASP A 596 20.47 1.37 16.24
C ASP A 596 20.76 0.05 15.52
N ARG A 597 20.01 -1.01 15.83
CA ARG A 597 20.15 -2.32 15.17
C ARG A 597 19.72 -2.25 13.71
N LEU A 598 18.52 -1.74 13.44
CA LEU A 598 17.93 -1.63 12.11
C LEU A 598 18.70 -0.62 11.22
N SER A 599 19.24 0.43 11.80
CA SER A 599 20.06 1.39 11.06
C SER A 599 21.43 0.84 10.65
N ARG A 600 21.95 -0.18 11.32
CA ARG A 600 23.19 -0.87 10.94
C ARG A 600 22.98 -1.99 9.93
N GLN A 601 21.75 -2.46 9.79
CA GLN A 601 21.39 -3.52 8.86
C GLN A 601 21.14 -2.92 7.48
N HIS A 602 21.92 -3.37 6.49
CA HIS A 602 21.83 -2.90 5.11
C HIS A 602 20.40 -3.01 4.53
N GLN A 603 19.65 -4.04 4.92
CA GLN A 603 18.30 -4.30 4.40
C GLN A 603 17.23 -3.33 4.91
N THR A 604 17.41 -2.78 6.13
CA THR A 604 16.40 -1.98 6.80
C THR A 604 16.74 -0.50 6.84
N ILE A 605 18.01 -0.14 6.60
CA ILE A 605 18.44 1.26 6.71
C ILE A 605 17.69 2.17 5.73
N SER A 606 17.36 1.71 4.52
CA SER A 606 16.55 2.48 3.58
C SER A 606 15.18 2.81 4.16
N HIS A 607 14.49 1.83 4.75
CA HIS A 607 13.20 2.04 5.40
C HIS A 607 13.31 2.95 6.64
N VAL A 608 14.40 2.84 7.41
CA VAL A 608 14.67 3.78 8.52
C VAL A 608 14.85 5.21 8.00
N ILE A 609 15.58 5.39 6.89
CA ILE A 609 15.82 6.69 6.23
C ILE A 609 14.51 7.26 5.65
N ASP A 610 13.70 6.44 4.99
CA ASP A 610 12.41 6.82 4.43
C ASP A 610 11.46 7.30 5.52
N ASP A 611 11.49 6.68 6.70
CA ASP A 611 10.59 6.97 7.82
C ASP A 611 11.23 7.76 8.97
N LEU A 612 12.29 8.55 8.73
CA LEU A 612 12.95 9.33 9.79
C LEU A 612 12.03 10.24 10.59
N THR A 613 11.01 10.82 9.95
CA THR A 613 10.01 11.65 10.65
C THR A 613 9.20 10.84 11.67
N ARG A 614 8.95 9.55 11.39
CA ARG A 614 8.28 8.65 12.33
C ARG A 614 9.25 8.25 13.45
N TRP A 615 10.46 7.81 13.10
CA TRP A 615 11.48 7.42 14.07
C TRP A 615 11.83 8.55 15.04
N GLN A 616 11.91 9.81 14.57
CA GLN A 616 12.17 10.99 15.40
C GLN A 616 11.20 11.12 16.59
N LYS A 617 9.94 10.69 16.45
CA LYS A 617 8.95 10.72 17.54
C LYS A 617 9.31 9.77 18.68
N TYR A 618 9.98 8.66 18.37
CA TYR A 618 10.27 7.58 19.30
C TYR A 618 11.68 7.66 19.88
N VAL A 619 12.68 7.97 19.05
CA VAL A 619 14.09 8.00 19.46
C VAL A 619 14.64 9.41 19.72
N GLY A 620 13.83 10.44 19.43
CA GLY A 620 14.18 11.85 19.63
C GLY A 620 14.95 12.48 18.47
N ALA A 621 14.87 13.80 18.37
CA ALA A 621 15.48 14.58 17.29
C ALA A 621 17.01 14.55 17.30
N GLU A 622 17.63 14.52 18.49
CA GLU A 622 19.09 14.47 18.62
C GLU A 622 19.65 13.14 18.11
N ARG A 623 19.01 12.01 18.42
CA ARG A 623 19.47 10.70 17.93
C ARG A 623 19.32 10.57 16.42
N VAL A 624 18.19 11.02 15.87
CA VAL A 624 18.01 11.07 14.41
C VAL A 624 19.07 11.95 13.76
N TRP A 625 19.37 13.11 14.34
CA TRP A 625 20.41 13.98 13.83
C TRP A 625 21.79 13.31 13.84
N ASN A 626 22.18 12.67 14.95
CA ASN A 626 23.46 11.97 15.06
C ASN A 626 23.53 10.82 14.04
N PHE A 627 22.45 10.05 13.89
CA PHE A 627 22.35 9.00 12.87
C PHE A 627 22.57 9.57 11.46
N VAL A 628 21.87 10.64 11.08
CA VAL A 628 22.04 11.25 9.77
C VAL A 628 23.47 11.73 9.58
N GLN A 629 24.05 12.41 10.57
CA GLN A 629 25.40 12.94 10.48
C GLN A 629 26.45 11.83 10.30
N GLU A 630 26.31 10.72 11.01
CA GLU A 630 27.21 9.56 10.94
C GLU A 630 27.07 8.78 9.64
N ASN A 631 25.88 8.77 9.03
CA ASN A 631 25.55 7.88 7.91
C ASN A 631 25.38 8.58 6.57
N ALA A 632 25.33 9.92 6.53
CA ALA A 632 25.04 10.69 5.32
C ALA A 632 26.01 10.43 4.16
N ALA A 633 27.31 10.27 4.44
CA ALA A 633 28.29 9.98 3.41
C ALA A 633 28.19 8.53 2.91
N THR A 634 28.01 7.58 3.83
CA THR A 634 27.88 6.16 3.52
C THR A 634 26.66 5.84 2.70
N HIS A 635 25.51 6.32 3.17
CA HIS A 635 24.20 6.01 2.63
C HIS A 635 23.67 7.20 1.83
N ALA A 636 24.59 7.93 1.20
CA ALA A 636 24.34 9.13 0.41
C ALA A 636 23.22 8.92 -0.59
N THR A 637 23.22 7.78 -1.31
CA THR A 637 22.16 7.40 -2.26
C THR A 637 20.79 7.35 -1.59
N SER A 638 20.65 6.60 -0.48
CA SER A 638 19.36 6.46 0.22
C SER A 638 18.87 7.79 0.77
N PHE A 639 19.75 8.58 1.40
CA PHE A 639 19.38 9.90 1.91
C PHE A 639 18.95 10.87 0.79
N MET A 640 19.64 10.87 -0.35
CA MET A 640 19.27 11.70 -1.50
C MET A 640 17.98 11.22 -2.16
N LEU A 641 17.62 9.95 -2.08
CA LEU A 641 16.31 9.46 -2.54
C LEU A 641 15.17 9.82 -1.58
N SER A 642 15.47 10.13 -0.31
CA SER A 642 14.52 10.42 0.78
C SER A 642 14.64 11.86 1.33
N LEU A 643 15.02 12.83 0.50
CA LEU A 643 15.24 14.23 0.92
C LEU A 643 14.03 14.88 1.61
N HIS A 644 12.81 14.48 1.26
CA HIS A 644 11.58 14.97 1.90
C HIS A 644 11.53 14.64 3.40
N SER A 645 11.92 13.43 3.77
CA SER A 645 11.97 13.01 5.18
C SER A 645 13.03 13.82 5.94
N LEU A 646 14.17 14.10 5.32
CA LEU A 646 15.21 14.98 5.89
C LEU A 646 14.71 16.42 6.08
N LYS A 647 14.00 17.00 5.11
CA LYS A 647 13.41 18.36 5.21
C LYS A 647 12.46 18.50 6.40
N ARG A 648 11.75 17.42 6.74
CA ARG A 648 10.77 17.40 7.83
C ARG A 648 11.41 17.20 9.21
N CYS A 649 12.49 16.41 9.30
CA CYS A 649 13.09 16.08 10.58
C CYS A 649 14.30 16.96 10.96
N LEU A 650 14.92 17.65 10.00
CA LEU A 650 16.12 18.47 10.22
C LEU A 650 15.85 19.97 10.09
N THR A 651 16.57 20.75 10.89
CA THR A 651 16.62 22.22 10.75
C THR A 651 17.41 22.64 9.51
N GLY A 652 17.22 23.88 9.04
CA GLY A 652 17.97 24.41 7.91
C GLY A 652 19.49 24.43 8.12
N GLU A 653 19.96 24.65 9.36
CA GLU A 653 21.39 24.56 9.68
C GLU A 653 21.92 23.13 9.57
N GLN A 654 21.16 22.15 10.07
CA GLN A 654 21.51 20.73 9.99
C GLN A 654 21.56 20.25 8.53
N LEU A 655 20.59 20.64 7.70
CA LEU A 655 20.58 20.33 6.27
C LEU A 655 21.82 20.89 5.56
N ASN A 656 22.20 22.14 5.85
CA ASN A 656 23.41 22.76 5.29
C ASN A 656 24.71 22.01 5.64
N ARG A 657 24.74 21.29 6.77
CA ARG A 657 25.89 20.47 7.19
C ARG A 657 25.88 19.08 6.55
N VAL A 658 24.70 18.49 6.34
CA VAL A 658 24.57 17.11 5.81
C VAL A 658 24.70 17.06 4.29
N VAL A 659 24.18 18.04 3.57
CA VAL A 659 24.24 18.05 2.10
C VAL A 659 25.68 17.86 1.58
N PRO A 660 26.70 18.60 2.05
CA PRO A 660 28.09 18.35 1.62
C PRO A 660 28.56 16.91 1.84
N LEU A 661 28.21 16.27 2.97
CA LEU A 661 28.58 14.88 3.25
C LEU A 661 27.96 13.92 2.24
N MET A 662 26.70 14.14 1.84
CA MET A 662 26.04 13.33 0.81
C MET A 662 26.69 13.53 -0.56
N LEU A 663 27.08 14.77 -0.90
CA LEU A 663 27.76 15.10 -2.16
C LEU A 663 29.13 14.44 -2.26
N GLU A 664 29.89 14.43 -1.16
CA GLU A 664 31.19 13.76 -1.06
C GLU A 664 31.05 12.24 -1.09
N GLY A 665 29.99 11.70 -0.47
CA GLY A 665 29.73 10.27 -0.41
C GLY A 665 29.39 9.64 -1.76
N ASN A 666 28.55 10.30 -2.57
CA ASN A 666 28.20 9.81 -3.91
C ASN A 666 27.92 10.97 -4.88
N PRO A 667 28.97 11.61 -5.43
CA PRO A 667 28.80 12.70 -6.37
C PRO A 667 28.10 12.28 -7.70
N PRO A 668 28.26 11.06 -8.24
CA PRO A 668 27.49 10.61 -9.41
C PRO A 668 25.97 10.62 -9.21
N ILE A 669 25.45 10.13 -8.08
CA ILE A 669 24.01 10.19 -7.83
C ILE A 669 23.53 11.62 -7.55
N ALA A 670 24.36 12.45 -6.91
CA ALA A 670 24.06 13.87 -6.75
C ALA A 670 23.94 14.61 -8.09
N LEU A 671 24.74 14.22 -9.10
CA LEU A 671 24.60 14.73 -10.46
C LEU A 671 23.27 14.31 -11.10
N ALA A 672 22.79 13.11 -10.81
CA ALA A 672 21.49 12.63 -11.27
C ALA A 672 20.30 13.29 -10.57
N LEU A 673 20.50 13.77 -9.33
CA LEU A 673 19.49 14.40 -8.46
C LEU A 673 19.75 15.90 -8.21
N LEU A 674 20.42 16.58 -9.15
CA LEU A 674 20.88 17.95 -8.97
C LEU A 674 19.71 18.91 -8.67
N ASP A 675 18.58 18.76 -9.37
CA ASP A 675 17.42 19.65 -9.24
C ASP A 675 16.81 19.56 -7.82
N ASP A 676 16.66 18.35 -7.27
CA ASP A 676 16.18 18.14 -5.89
C ASP A 676 17.13 18.72 -4.83
N LEU A 677 18.44 18.58 -5.05
CA LEU A 677 19.47 19.08 -4.13
C LEU A 677 19.59 20.61 -4.15
N GLN A 678 19.25 21.26 -5.27
CA GLN A 678 19.21 22.72 -5.35
C GLN A 678 18.11 23.32 -4.48
N GLU A 679 17.02 22.60 -4.22
CA GLU A 679 16.00 23.05 -3.26
C GLU A 679 16.54 23.12 -1.82
N LEU A 680 17.49 22.24 -1.48
CA LEU A 680 18.13 22.19 -0.17
C LEU A 680 19.32 23.15 -0.07
N ARG A 681 20.10 23.27 -1.14
CA ARG A 681 21.28 24.13 -1.24
C ARG A 681 21.20 24.98 -2.51
N PRO A 682 20.47 26.12 -2.45
CA PRO A 682 20.36 27.02 -3.60
C PRO A 682 21.74 27.45 -4.11
N GLY A 683 21.98 27.27 -5.42
CA GLY A 683 23.24 27.62 -6.06
C GLY A 683 24.23 26.47 -6.28
N LEU A 684 23.91 25.24 -5.85
CA LEU A 684 24.66 24.04 -6.23
C LEU A 684 24.64 23.88 -7.77
N THR A 685 25.80 23.64 -8.40
CA THR A 685 25.90 23.52 -9.87
C THR A 685 26.45 22.16 -10.30
N SER A 686 26.16 21.73 -11.54
CA SER A 686 26.78 20.53 -12.12
C SER A 686 28.29 20.63 -12.16
N ASP A 687 28.85 21.83 -12.34
CA ASP A 687 30.29 22.09 -12.35
C ASP A 687 30.93 21.87 -10.98
N GLU A 688 30.24 22.26 -9.90
CA GLU A 688 30.67 22.00 -8.53
C GLU A 688 30.69 20.49 -8.26
N LEU A 689 29.65 19.76 -8.69
CA LEU A 689 29.58 18.31 -8.54
C LEU A 689 30.60 17.55 -9.40
N ILE A 690 30.83 17.98 -10.63
CA ILE A 690 31.91 17.43 -11.47
C ILE A 690 33.26 17.70 -10.80
N ALA A 691 33.46 18.88 -10.19
CA ALA A 691 34.68 19.19 -9.45
C ALA A 691 34.86 18.28 -8.22
N PHE A 692 33.78 17.86 -7.53
CA PHE A 692 33.86 16.82 -6.50
C PHE A 692 34.42 15.51 -7.09
N VAL A 693 33.85 14.98 -8.18
CA VAL A 693 34.36 13.75 -8.83
C VAL A 693 35.84 13.90 -9.27
N GLU A 694 36.23 15.08 -9.74
CA GLU A 694 37.60 15.35 -10.19
C GLU A 694 38.62 15.47 -9.06
N SER A 695 38.20 16.02 -7.92
CA SER A 695 39.04 16.29 -6.76
C SER A 695 39.04 15.19 -5.72
N ASP A 696 38.16 14.19 -5.88
CA ASP A 696 38.02 13.00 -5.05
C ASP A 696 39.16 12.01 -5.29
N ALA A 697 40.36 12.46 -4.90
CA ALA A 697 41.56 11.64 -4.89
C ALA A 697 41.40 10.43 -3.97
N ASP A 698 40.60 10.56 -2.90
CA ASP A 698 40.42 9.54 -1.88
C ASP A 698 39.66 8.32 -2.42
N ASN A 699 38.55 8.50 -3.15
CA ASN A 699 37.85 7.38 -3.81
C ASN A 699 38.56 6.93 -5.09
N SER A 700 39.24 7.86 -5.80
CA SER A 700 40.01 7.53 -7.01
C SER A 700 41.10 6.48 -6.78
N ILE A 701 41.62 6.34 -5.55
CA ILE A 701 42.59 5.30 -5.21
C ILE A 701 41.99 3.90 -5.36
N PHE A 702 40.70 3.71 -5.06
CA PHE A 702 40.03 2.41 -5.08
C PHE A 702 39.72 1.91 -6.49
N ALA A 703 39.55 2.81 -7.45
CA ALA A 703 39.17 2.45 -8.82
C ALA A 703 39.84 3.40 -9.84
N PRO A 704 41.18 3.45 -9.88
CA PRO A 704 41.92 4.54 -10.52
C PRO A 704 41.74 4.59 -12.03
N LYS A 705 41.49 3.46 -12.71
CA LYS A 705 41.20 3.47 -14.15
C LYS A 705 39.74 3.82 -14.41
N THR A 706 38.82 3.16 -13.69
CA THR A 706 37.38 3.36 -13.88
C THR A 706 36.95 4.80 -13.57
N LEU A 707 37.34 5.35 -12.42
CA LEU A 707 36.98 6.72 -12.03
C LEU A 707 37.70 7.79 -12.87
N ARG A 708 38.91 7.52 -13.36
CA ARG A 708 39.60 8.43 -14.30
C ARG A 708 38.89 8.49 -15.65
N GLU A 709 38.38 7.36 -16.15
CA GLU A 709 37.59 7.33 -17.38
C GLU A 709 36.27 8.09 -17.20
N LEU A 710 35.58 7.87 -16.07
CA LEU A 710 34.38 8.62 -15.70
C LEU A 710 34.67 10.13 -15.65
N SER A 711 35.71 10.56 -14.92
CA SER A 711 36.12 11.96 -14.83
C SER A 711 36.42 12.56 -16.21
N LYS A 712 37.14 11.86 -17.08
CA LYS A 712 37.39 12.29 -18.47
C LYS A 712 36.10 12.41 -19.29
N TRP A 713 35.16 11.51 -19.07
CA TRP A 713 33.86 11.54 -19.73
C TRP A 713 33.00 12.71 -19.23
N LEU A 714 32.91 12.91 -17.91
CA LEU A 714 32.22 14.04 -17.28
C LEU A 714 32.77 15.39 -17.76
N LYS A 715 34.10 15.53 -17.88
CA LYS A 715 34.75 16.73 -18.46
C LYS A 715 34.25 17.06 -19.86
N LYS A 716 34.05 16.03 -20.71
CA LYS A 716 33.53 16.21 -22.07
C LYS A 716 32.03 16.54 -22.09
N LYS A 717 31.33 16.22 -21.00
CA LYS A 717 29.90 16.42 -20.81
C LYS A 717 29.56 17.64 -19.97
N LYS A 718 30.57 18.44 -19.59
CA LYS A 718 30.40 19.65 -18.80
C LYS A 718 29.36 20.59 -19.45
N GLY A 719 28.39 21.05 -18.65
CA GLY A 719 27.28 21.88 -19.09
C GLY A 719 26.14 21.13 -19.81
N GLN A 720 26.20 19.80 -19.92
CA GLN A 720 25.08 18.97 -20.38
C GLN A 720 24.32 18.43 -19.16
N LYS A 721 22.99 18.33 -19.26
CA LYS A 721 22.16 17.67 -18.23
C LYS A 721 22.36 16.15 -18.39
N LEU A 722 22.87 15.49 -17.34
CA LEU A 722 23.40 14.12 -17.40
C LEU A 722 22.46 13.05 -16.82
N ASP A 723 21.26 13.44 -16.42
CA ASP A 723 20.32 12.55 -15.72
C ASP A 723 20.13 11.22 -16.46
N HIS A 724 20.19 10.13 -15.70
CA HIS A 724 19.91 8.75 -16.14
C HIS A 724 20.89 8.17 -17.17
N ASP A 725 22.09 8.76 -17.32
CA ASP A 725 23.16 8.08 -18.08
C ASP A 725 23.57 6.78 -17.36
N PRO A 726 23.56 5.61 -18.03
CA PRO A 726 23.92 4.33 -17.41
C PRO A 726 25.31 4.33 -16.77
N ARG A 727 26.24 5.16 -17.26
CA ARG A 727 27.59 5.30 -16.69
C ARG A 727 27.59 6.03 -15.36
N LEU A 728 26.63 6.93 -15.13
CA LEU A 728 26.44 7.56 -13.82
C LEU A 728 25.86 6.57 -12.82
N LEU A 729 24.95 5.69 -13.24
CA LEU A 729 24.43 4.62 -12.38
C LEU A 729 25.53 3.61 -12.03
N GLU A 730 26.29 3.13 -13.02
CA GLU A 730 27.47 2.28 -12.81
C GLU A 730 28.48 2.95 -11.86
N ALA A 731 28.70 4.25 -12.01
CA ALA A 731 29.56 5.00 -11.11
C ALA A 731 28.95 5.14 -9.71
N ALA A 732 27.65 5.40 -9.59
CA ALA A 732 26.98 5.53 -8.30
C ALA A 732 27.05 4.21 -7.52
N GLU A 733 26.85 3.06 -8.17
CA GLU A 733 27.04 1.73 -7.59
C GLU A 733 28.49 1.52 -7.14
N LEU A 734 29.46 1.87 -7.98
CA LEU A 734 30.88 1.80 -7.62
C LEU A 734 31.21 2.64 -6.38
N TYR A 735 30.67 3.85 -6.27
CA TYR A 735 30.82 4.71 -5.09
C TYR A 735 30.16 4.10 -3.85
N MET A 736 29.00 3.46 -3.99
CA MET A 736 28.37 2.72 -2.90
C MET A 736 29.22 1.53 -2.43
N SER A 737 29.81 0.76 -3.36
CA SER A 737 30.73 -0.32 -2.98
C SER A 737 31.98 0.23 -2.27
N ILE A 738 32.55 1.35 -2.73
CA ILE A 738 33.69 1.99 -2.07
C ILE A 738 33.32 2.47 -0.66
N ALA A 739 32.17 3.11 -0.48
CA ALA A 739 31.70 3.55 0.82
C ALA A 739 31.52 2.36 1.79
N THR A 740 30.95 1.26 1.30
CA THR A 740 30.78 0.02 2.06
C THR A 740 32.13 -0.56 2.51
N ILE A 741 33.12 -0.59 1.62
CA ILE A 741 34.51 -1.02 1.92
C ILE A 741 35.17 -0.12 2.96
N LYS A 742 34.99 1.21 2.85
CA LYS A 742 35.54 2.19 3.79
C LYS A 742 35.00 1.99 5.20
N ASN A 743 33.69 1.82 5.34
CA ASN A 743 33.09 1.64 6.66
C ASN A 743 33.47 0.33 7.33
N ALA A 744 33.71 -0.71 6.53
CA ALA A 744 34.27 -1.95 7.03
C ALA A 744 35.76 -1.82 7.40
N GLY A 745 36.41 -0.68 7.18
CA GLY A 745 37.82 -0.44 7.48
C GLY A 745 38.75 -1.33 6.65
N LEU A 746 38.41 -1.56 5.38
CA LEU A 746 39.13 -2.47 4.48
C LEU A 746 40.01 -1.75 3.45
N GLU A 747 40.12 -0.42 3.54
CA GLU A 747 40.83 0.41 2.57
C GLU A 747 42.32 0.03 2.47
N ALA A 748 42.97 -0.14 3.61
CA ALA A 748 44.40 -0.45 3.66
C ALA A 748 44.71 -1.80 3.00
N ALA A 749 43.82 -2.79 3.16
CA ALA A 749 43.97 -4.11 2.56
C ALA A 749 43.75 -4.07 1.04
N LEU A 750 42.71 -3.39 0.57
CA LEU A 750 42.44 -3.20 -0.86
C LEU A 750 43.58 -2.45 -1.55
N ASN A 751 44.03 -1.33 -0.96
CA ASN A 751 45.11 -0.50 -1.49
C ASN A 751 46.44 -1.24 -1.57
N LYS A 752 46.71 -2.14 -0.62
CA LYS A 752 47.90 -2.99 -0.66
C LYS A 752 47.92 -3.84 -1.92
N ILE A 753 46.82 -4.54 -2.25
CA ILE A 753 46.73 -5.38 -3.46
C ILE A 753 46.86 -4.55 -4.74
N GLN A 754 46.18 -3.40 -4.79
CA GLN A 754 46.23 -2.49 -5.95
C GLN A 754 47.62 -1.88 -6.17
N SER A 755 48.37 -1.60 -5.10
CA SER A 755 49.71 -1.05 -5.22
C SER A 755 50.75 -2.05 -5.74
N VAL A 756 50.53 -3.34 -5.50
CA VAL A 756 51.44 -4.42 -5.91
C VAL A 756 51.18 -4.84 -7.36
N HIS A 757 49.93 -4.78 -7.82
CA HIS A 757 49.52 -5.30 -9.13
C HIS A 757 48.94 -4.22 -10.05
N LYS A 758 49.37 -4.21 -11.31
CA LYS A 758 48.74 -3.39 -12.35
C LYS A 758 47.46 -4.07 -12.87
N LEU A 759 46.38 -3.98 -12.11
CA LEU A 759 45.08 -4.55 -12.45
C LEU A 759 44.49 -3.91 -13.70
N SER A 760 43.89 -4.68 -14.60
CA SER A 760 43.02 -4.22 -15.67
C SER A 760 41.72 -3.63 -15.11
N ARG A 761 40.92 -2.94 -15.94
CA ARG A 761 39.62 -2.39 -15.49
C ARG A 761 38.68 -3.50 -14.99
N ARG A 762 38.70 -4.68 -15.64
CA ARG A 762 37.89 -5.84 -15.23
C ARG A 762 38.36 -6.37 -13.87
N GLU A 763 39.67 -6.52 -13.66
CA GLU A 763 40.24 -6.96 -12.39
C GLU A 763 40.03 -5.94 -11.26
N GLU A 764 40.09 -4.63 -11.55
CA GLU A 764 39.76 -3.57 -10.58
C GLU A 764 38.31 -3.71 -10.08
N LYS A 765 37.34 -3.81 -11.00
CA LYS A 765 35.93 -4.02 -10.63
C LYS A 765 35.73 -5.31 -9.85
N GLN A 766 36.38 -6.38 -10.27
CA GLN A 766 36.27 -7.66 -9.60
C GLN A 766 36.88 -7.63 -8.20
N LEU A 767 38.01 -6.94 -8.01
CA LEU A 767 38.62 -6.72 -6.70
C LEU A 767 37.70 -5.93 -5.78
N ILE A 768 37.10 -4.84 -6.29
CA ILE A 768 36.16 -4.03 -5.51
C ILE A 768 34.96 -4.88 -5.09
N SER A 769 34.39 -5.66 -5.99
CA SER A 769 33.26 -6.54 -5.67
C SER A 769 33.63 -7.63 -4.65
N VAL A 770 34.85 -8.20 -4.71
CA VAL A 770 35.37 -9.11 -3.68
C VAL A 770 35.51 -8.40 -2.32
N PHE A 771 35.95 -7.15 -2.30
CA PHE A 771 36.12 -6.40 -1.07
C PHE A 771 34.81 -5.86 -0.49
N GLU A 772 33.84 -5.53 -1.33
CA GLU A 772 32.45 -5.31 -0.94
C GLU A 772 31.88 -6.56 -0.27
N CYS A 773 32.13 -7.74 -0.83
CA CYS A 773 31.76 -9.00 -0.19
C CYS A 773 32.41 -9.18 1.20
N PHE A 774 33.70 -8.87 1.33
CA PHE A 774 34.36 -8.89 2.64
C PHE A 774 33.77 -7.86 3.61
N ALA A 775 33.40 -6.68 3.12
CA ALA A 775 32.76 -5.66 3.92
C ALA A 775 31.40 -6.13 4.44
N GLU A 776 30.57 -6.71 3.58
CA GLU A 776 29.28 -7.28 3.96
C GLU A 776 29.43 -8.42 4.97
N LEU A 777 30.38 -9.33 4.75
CA LEU A 777 30.67 -10.41 5.69
C LEU A 777 31.18 -9.93 7.05
N LYS A 778 31.99 -8.86 7.05
CA LYS A 778 32.51 -8.23 8.27
C LYS A 778 31.42 -7.44 9.00
N ASN A 779 30.50 -6.79 8.29
CA ASN A 779 29.35 -6.11 8.89
C ASN A 779 28.37 -7.13 9.50
N ASP A 780 28.21 -8.28 8.84
CA ASP A 780 27.35 -9.37 9.31
C ASP A 780 27.89 -10.07 10.57
N ASP A 781 29.21 -10.28 10.65
CA ASP A 781 29.87 -10.93 11.78
C ASP A 781 31.27 -10.33 12.01
N PRO A 782 31.35 -9.18 12.71
CA PRO A 782 32.59 -8.47 12.90
C PRO A 782 33.66 -9.26 13.63
N GLU A 783 33.27 -10.16 14.54
CA GLU A 783 34.17 -10.95 15.36
C GLU A 783 34.84 -12.07 14.55
N SER A 784 34.08 -12.80 13.72
CA SER A 784 34.65 -13.86 12.88
C SER A 784 35.53 -13.35 11.74
N TRP A 785 35.41 -12.06 11.40
CA TRP A 785 36.13 -11.41 10.30
C TRP A 785 37.25 -10.47 10.74
N GLN A 786 37.78 -10.63 11.95
CA GLN A 786 39.05 -10.01 12.37
C GLN A 786 40.27 -10.76 11.79
N ARG A 787 40.29 -11.00 10.47
CA ARG A 787 41.42 -11.70 9.84
C ARG A 787 42.64 -10.80 9.72
N ASP A 788 43.81 -11.37 10.01
CA ASP A 788 45.11 -10.71 9.83
C ASP A 788 45.44 -10.44 8.34
N SER A 789 44.76 -11.12 7.41
CA SER A 789 44.95 -10.97 5.96
C SER A 789 43.66 -11.21 5.18
N TYR A 790 43.40 -10.32 4.21
CA TYR A 790 42.36 -10.45 3.17
C TYR A 790 42.95 -10.93 1.84
N GLY A 791 44.20 -11.39 1.86
CA GLY A 791 44.98 -11.75 0.67
C GLY A 791 46.01 -10.69 0.32
N SER A 792 47.00 -11.11 -0.47
CA SER A 792 48.04 -10.26 -1.07
C SER A 792 47.85 -10.04 -2.57
N THR A 793 47.05 -10.89 -3.21
CA THR A 793 46.63 -10.79 -4.62
C THR A 793 45.11 -10.90 -4.76
N LEU A 794 44.58 -10.63 -5.95
CA LEU A 794 43.16 -10.80 -6.26
C LEU A 794 42.73 -12.28 -6.12
N GLU A 795 43.57 -13.20 -6.56
CA GLU A 795 43.35 -14.66 -6.54
C GLU A 795 43.29 -15.19 -5.11
N GLU A 796 44.24 -14.77 -4.26
CA GLU A 796 44.23 -15.12 -2.83
C GLU A 796 42.99 -14.54 -2.13
N SER A 797 42.57 -13.33 -2.50
CA SER A 797 41.35 -12.71 -1.97
C SER A 797 40.10 -13.50 -2.36
N LYS A 798 39.99 -13.93 -3.62
CA LYS A 798 38.90 -14.79 -4.10
C LYS A 798 38.85 -16.12 -3.34
N GLU A 799 40.01 -16.76 -3.15
CA GLU A 799 40.12 -18.00 -2.38
C GLU A 799 39.63 -17.84 -0.94
N ILE A 800 40.11 -16.78 -0.25
CA ILE A 800 39.74 -16.44 1.12
C ILE A 800 38.24 -16.20 1.24
N LEU A 801 37.66 -15.46 0.29
CA LEU A 801 36.24 -15.13 0.25
C LEU A 801 35.38 -16.37 0.01
N LEU A 802 35.60 -17.10 -1.09
CA LEU A 802 34.77 -18.24 -1.45
C LEU A 802 34.90 -19.39 -0.44
N SER A 803 36.08 -19.60 0.15
CA SER A 803 36.25 -20.57 1.23
C SER A 803 35.45 -20.18 2.48
N ALA A 804 35.31 -18.88 2.77
CA ALA A 804 34.49 -18.42 3.88
C ALA A 804 32.99 -18.55 3.59
N ILE A 805 32.57 -18.29 2.35
CA ILE A 805 31.20 -18.56 1.89
C ILE A 805 30.88 -20.05 2.01
N GLY A 806 31.72 -20.92 1.46
CA GLY A 806 31.56 -22.37 1.56
C GLY A 806 31.47 -22.85 3.01
N LYS A 807 32.37 -22.39 3.90
CA LYS A 807 32.31 -22.70 5.33
C LYS A 807 30.97 -22.30 5.96
N ARG A 808 30.42 -21.14 5.60
CA ARG A 808 29.14 -20.65 6.13
C ARG A 808 27.93 -21.42 5.59
N LEU A 809 28.00 -21.87 4.34
CA LEU A 809 27.04 -22.80 3.75
C LEU A 809 27.19 -24.23 4.27
N GLY A 810 28.25 -24.53 5.00
CA GLY A 810 28.51 -25.86 5.56
C GLY A 810 29.13 -26.84 4.56
N THR A 811 29.81 -26.33 3.53
CA THR A 811 30.62 -27.17 2.62
C THR A 811 31.92 -27.58 3.32
N GLN A 812 32.35 -28.83 3.13
CA GLN A 812 33.55 -29.37 3.79
C GLN A 812 34.78 -29.18 2.89
N GLY A 813 35.84 -28.57 3.43
CA GLY A 813 37.15 -28.51 2.79
C GLY A 813 37.59 -27.09 2.39
N ARG A 814 38.85 -27.00 1.96
CA ARG A 814 39.41 -25.80 1.32
C ARG A 814 39.15 -25.93 -0.17
N LEU A 815 38.57 -24.89 -0.78
CA LEU A 815 38.35 -24.86 -2.21
C LEU A 815 39.70 -24.84 -2.96
N THR A 816 39.79 -25.63 -4.00
CA THR A 816 40.89 -25.62 -4.96
C THR A 816 40.80 -24.39 -5.85
N THR A 817 41.92 -24.00 -6.46
CA THR A 817 41.96 -22.87 -7.41
C THR A 817 40.98 -23.07 -8.57
N GLU A 818 40.84 -24.30 -9.07
CA GLU A 818 39.93 -24.65 -10.16
C GLU A 818 38.45 -24.51 -9.75
N GLU A 819 38.08 -24.88 -8.53
CA GLU A 819 36.72 -24.65 -7.98
C GLU A 819 36.40 -23.15 -7.86
N ILE A 820 37.38 -22.34 -7.45
CA ILE A 820 37.25 -20.89 -7.32
C ILE A 820 37.08 -20.24 -8.68
N GLU A 821 37.90 -20.61 -9.65
CA GLU A 821 37.81 -20.11 -11.03
C GLU A 821 36.46 -20.48 -11.65
N ARG A 822 36.00 -21.72 -11.51
CA ARG A 822 34.67 -22.16 -11.96
C ARG A 822 33.54 -21.31 -11.41
N PHE A 823 33.54 -21.03 -10.10
CA PHE A 823 32.52 -20.17 -9.50
C PHE A 823 32.55 -18.75 -10.06
N ILE A 824 33.74 -18.17 -10.15
CA ILE A 824 33.92 -16.80 -10.62
C ILE A 824 33.56 -16.65 -12.10
N ASP A 825 33.90 -17.63 -12.94
CA ASP A 825 33.57 -17.62 -14.35
C ASP A 825 32.07 -17.80 -14.58
N THR A 826 31.42 -18.65 -13.78
CA THR A 826 29.96 -18.89 -13.86
C THR A 826 29.14 -17.71 -13.36
N MET A 827 29.55 -17.10 -12.25
CA MET A 827 28.81 -16.00 -11.63
C MET A 827 29.20 -14.62 -12.18
N GLY A 828 30.38 -14.49 -12.79
CA GLY A 828 31.00 -13.21 -13.17
C GLY A 828 31.52 -12.40 -11.96
N SER A 829 30.71 -12.31 -10.92
CA SER A 829 31.00 -11.65 -9.65
C SER A 829 30.44 -12.45 -8.45
N PRO A 830 31.14 -12.50 -7.30
CA PRO A 830 30.60 -13.14 -6.10
C PRO A 830 29.53 -12.30 -5.37
N ALA A 831 29.45 -10.98 -5.61
CA ALA A 831 28.62 -10.09 -4.79
C ALA A 831 27.11 -10.40 -4.90
N PRO A 832 26.51 -10.58 -6.08
CA PRO A 832 25.08 -10.87 -6.18
C PRO A 832 24.68 -12.13 -5.39
N PHE A 833 25.48 -13.20 -5.46
CA PHE A 833 25.26 -14.43 -4.70
C PHE A 833 25.42 -14.22 -3.20
N LEU A 834 26.50 -13.56 -2.76
CA LEU A 834 26.73 -13.34 -1.34
C LEU A 834 25.67 -12.43 -0.71
N ILE A 835 25.35 -11.31 -1.36
CA ILE A 835 24.34 -10.36 -0.87
C ILE A 835 23.00 -11.07 -0.73
N TYR A 836 22.64 -11.87 -1.73
CA TYR A 836 21.44 -12.70 -1.68
C TYR A 836 21.48 -13.73 -0.55
N TYR A 837 22.61 -14.44 -0.38
CA TYR A 837 22.82 -15.39 0.71
C TYR A 837 22.68 -14.72 2.08
N LEU A 838 23.35 -13.59 2.32
CA LEU A 838 23.29 -12.90 3.61
C LEU A 838 21.86 -12.44 3.93
N ARG A 839 21.05 -12.15 2.92
CA ARG A 839 19.64 -11.82 3.07
C ARG A 839 18.76 -12.98 3.47
N HIS A 840 19.14 -14.21 3.12
CA HIS A 840 18.37 -15.41 3.41
C HIS A 840 19.11 -16.43 4.31
N LYS A 841 20.19 -16.02 4.97
CA LYS A 841 21.07 -16.89 5.78
C LYS A 841 20.33 -17.59 6.93
N ASP A 842 19.29 -16.94 7.44
CA ASP A 842 18.49 -17.41 8.57
C ASP A 842 17.31 -18.29 8.13
N SER A 843 17.08 -18.43 6.81
CA SER A 843 16.12 -19.38 6.26
C SER A 843 16.83 -20.71 5.94
N PRO A 844 16.56 -21.81 6.68
CA PRO A 844 17.20 -23.09 6.42
C PRO A 844 16.96 -23.62 5.01
N GLU A 845 15.75 -23.40 4.48
CA GLU A 845 15.34 -23.83 3.13
C GLU A 845 16.13 -23.09 2.04
N HIS A 846 16.23 -21.75 2.13
CA HIS A 846 17.06 -20.98 1.19
C HIS A 846 18.54 -21.35 1.32
N ARG A 847 19.03 -21.52 2.55
CA ARG A 847 20.43 -21.88 2.79
C ARG A 847 20.79 -23.23 2.18
N GLU A 848 19.92 -24.22 2.29
CA GLU A 848 20.16 -25.55 1.70
C GLU A 848 20.16 -25.48 0.16
N LEU A 849 19.26 -24.71 -0.45
CA LEU A 849 19.25 -24.52 -1.89
C LEU A 849 20.47 -23.74 -2.38
N LEU A 850 20.87 -22.68 -1.68
CA LEU A 850 22.07 -21.90 -1.99
C LEU A 850 23.34 -22.71 -1.81
N LYS A 851 23.38 -23.59 -0.80
CA LYS A 851 24.45 -24.56 -0.62
C LYS A 851 24.52 -25.51 -1.81
N GLY A 852 23.40 -26.13 -2.19
CA GLY A 852 23.33 -27.02 -3.35
C GLY A 852 23.74 -26.33 -4.65
N LEU A 853 23.28 -25.08 -4.86
CA LEU A 853 23.69 -24.24 -5.97
C LEU A 853 25.22 -24.01 -5.96
N PHE A 854 25.77 -23.55 -4.83
CA PHE A 854 27.19 -23.28 -4.67
C PHE A 854 28.04 -24.53 -4.93
N GLU A 855 27.73 -25.65 -4.28
CA GLU A 855 28.41 -26.94 -4.43
C GLU A 855 28.34 -27.40 -5.89
N SER A 856 27.18 -27.31 -6.53
CA SER A 856 27.02 -27.71 -7.93
C SER A 856 27.85 -26.87 -8.90
N ILE A 857 28.03 -25.57 -8.63
CA ILE A 857 28.85 -24.69 -9.48
C ILE A 857 30.33 -25.04 -9.31
N ILE A 858 30.82 -25.13 -8.07
CA ILE A 858 32.25 -25.42 -7.83
C ILE A 858 32.62 -26.83 -8.30
N GLU A 859 31.70 -27.78 -8.28
CA GLU A 859 31.93 -29.15 -8.75
C GLU A 859 31.73 -29.33 -10.26
N ASP A 860 31.30 -28.30 -10.99
CA ASP A 860 30.91 -28.38 -12.41
C ASP A 860 29.77 -29.39 -12.67
N ARG A 861 28.78 -29.38 -11.78
CA ARG A 861 27.58 -30.25 -11.79
C ARG A 861 26.29 -29.44 -11.71
N PHE A 862 26.32 -28.15 -12.08
CA PHE A 862 25.15 -27.28 -12.03
C PHE A 862 23.99 -27.82 -12.89
N GLU A 863 24.28 -28.28 -14.12
CA GLU A 863 23.24 -28.89 -14.98
C GLU A 863 22.62 -30.14 -14.33
N GLU A 864 23.43 -31.01 -13.71
CA GLU A 864 22.94 -32.18 -12.98
C GLU A 864 22.06 -31.76 -11.80
N TRP A 865 22.49 -30.77 -11.02
CA TRP A 865 21.70 -30.27 -9.90
C TRP A 865 20.40 -29.63 -10.36
N LYS A 866 20.42 -28.84 -11.44
CA LYS A 866 19.25 -28.14 -11.97
C LYS A 866 18.25 -29.12 -12.58
N TYR A 867 18.70 -29.98 -13.50
CA TYR A 867 17.83 -30.79 -14.35
C TYR A 867 17.81 -32.28 -14.03
N GLY A 868 18.57 -32.72 -13.03
CA GLY A 868 18.86 -34.12 -12.79
C GLY A 868 19.85 -34.69 -13.82
N ASN A 869 20.42 -35.85 -13.51
CA ASN A 869 21.23 -36.60 -14.47
C ASN A 869 20.43 -36.90 -15.75
N ASN A 870 21.09 -36.93 -16.92
CA ASN A 870 20.45 -37.27 -18.21
C ASN A 870 20.16 -38.78 -18.34
N THR A 871 19.44 -39.33 -17.36
CA THR A 871 19.02 -40.72 -17.24
C THR A 871 17.51 -40.79 -17.11
N SER A 872 16.92 -41.93 -17.51
CA SER A 872 15.48 -42.13 -17.36
C SER A 872 15.05 -42.12 -15.88
N GLU A 873 15.93 -42.56 -14.98
CA GLU A 873 15.63 -42.66 -13.54
C GLU A 873 15.53 -41.27 -12.90
N ALA A 874 16.48 -40.37 -13.17
CA ALA A 874 16.45 -39.00 -12.68
C ALA A 874 15.26 -38.21 -13.28
N PHE A 875 14.95 -38.44 -14.55
CA PHE A 875 13.77 -37.84 -15.20
C PHE A 875 12.46 -38.26 -14.52
N GLU A 876 12.26 -39.55 -14.26
CA GLU A 876 11.08 -40.04 -13.55
C GLU A 876 11.04 -39.56 -12.09
N ALA A 877 12.20 -39.36 -11.45
CA ALA A 877 12.27 -38.76 -10.12
C ALA A 877 11.77 -37.31 -10.10
N LEU A 878 12.10 -36.49 -11.11
CA LEU A 878 11.59 -35.12 -11.24
C LEU A 878 10.08 -35.08 -11.45
N LYS A 879 9.55 -36.01 -12.26
CA LYS A 879 8.10 -36.16 -12.47
C LYS A 879 7.38 -36.58 -11.18
N ALA A 880 7.92 -37.59 -10.48
CA ALA A 880 7.38 -38.05 -9.21
C ALA A 880 7.42 -36.94 -8.14
N ALA A 881 8.43 -36.07 -8.19
CA ALA A 881 8.51 -34.89 -7.34
C ALA A 881 7.61 -33.72 -7.78
N LYS A 882 6.95 -33.82 -8.94
CA LYS A 882 6.08 -32.80 -9.54
C LYS A 882 6.80 -31.48 -9.85
N LEU A 883 8.11 -31.56 -10.14
CA LEU A 883 8.92 -30.40 -10.55
C LEU A 883 8.84 -30.11 -12.05
N ILE A 884 8.36 -31.09 -12.83
CA ILE A 884 8.11 -31.00 -14.28
C ILE A 884 6.79 -31.73 -14.60
N PRO A 885 6.14 -31.46 -15.76
CA PRO A 885 4.86 -32.08 -16.11
C PRO A 885 4.92 -33.62 -16.16
N GLU A 886 3.94 -34.30 -15.55
CA GLU A 886 3.89 -35.77 -15.47
C GLU A 886 3.73 -36.47 -16.84
N SER A 887 3.18 -35.77 -17.83
CA SER A 887 3.04 -36.30 -19.20
C SER A 887 4.24 -35.98 -20.11
N LEU A 888 5.22 -35.21 -19.62
CA LEU A 888 6.41 -34.88 -20.38
C LEU A 888 7.19 -36.16 -20.72
N ARG A 889 7.70 -36.23 -21.96
CA ARG A 889 8.57 -37.32 -22.41
C ARG A 889 10.04 -36.93 -22.27
N LEU A 890 10.90 -37.92 -22.04
CA LEU A 890 12.34 -37.70 -21.87
C LEU A 890 12.97 -37.00 -23.09
N GLU A 891 12.52 -37.31 -24.31
CA GLU A 891 13.00 -36.66 -25.53
C GLU A 891 12.66 -35.16 -25.56
N GLN A 892 11.46 -34.80 -25.10
CA GLN A 892 11.03 -33.40 -25.02
C GLN A 892 11.83 -32.66 -23.95
N TYR A 893 12.09 -33.32 -22.82
CA TYR A 893 12.88 -32.74 -21.74
C TYR A 893 14.36 -32.55 -22.11
N ARG A 894 14.94 -33.45 -22.91
CA ARG A 894 16.30 -33.25 -23.45
C ARG A 894 16.40 -32.03 -24.35
N ILE A 895 15.36 -31.74 -25.13
CA ILE A 895 15.30 -30.52 -25.94
C ILE A 895 15.17 -29.31 -25.03
N TRP A 896 14.34 -29.38 -23.99
CA TRP A 896 14.23 -28.32 -22.98
C TRP A 896 15.57 -27.99 -22.33
N GLN A 897 16.34 -29.01 -21.93
CA GLN A 897 17.65 -28.84 -21.29
C GLN A 897 18.67 -28.11 -22.19
N GLN A 898 18.70 -28.41 -23.49
CA GLN A 898 19.65 -27.80 -24.43
C GLN A 898 19.53 -26.28 -24.44
N GLU A 899 20.64 -25.55 -24.47
CA GLU A 899 20.64 -24.12 -24.76
C GLU A 899 20.69 -23.92 -26.28
N ASP A 900 19.72 -23.19 -26.80
CA ASP A 900 19.65 -22.81 -28.20
C ASP A 900 20.01 -21.32 -28.34
N VAL A 901 20.45 -20.92 -29.53
CA VAL A 901 20.67 -19.51 -29.87
C VAL A 901 19.97 -19.22 -31.20
N THR A 902 19.15 -18.18 -31.20
CA THR A 902 18.56 -17.62 -32.41
C THR A 902 19.18 -16.25 -32.66
N THR A 903 19.94 -16.15 -33.75
CA THR A 903 20.50 -14.88 -34.23
C THR A 903 19.63 -14.31 -35.33
N LEU A 904 19.33 -13.02 -35.25
CA LEU A 904 18.60 -12.28 -36.28
C LEU A 904 19.32 -10.93 -36.51
N GLN A 905 19.40 -10.53 -37.79
CA GLN A 905 19.84 -9.17 -38.12
C GLN A 905 18.62 -8.27 -38.16
N GLU A 906 18.51 -7.42 -37.15
CA GLU A 906 17.36 -6.57 -36.92
C GLU A 906 17.86 -5.21 -36.46
N THR A 907 17.17 -4.14 -36.83
CA THR A 907 17.49 -2.81 -36.31
C THR A 907 16.77 -2.65 -34.97
N LEU A 908 17.48 -2.38 -33.88
CA LEU A 908 16.89 -1.95 -32.59
C LEU A 908 16.37 -0.50 -32.67
N SER A 909 15.86 -0.09 -33.82
CA SER A 909 15.14 1.16 -33.95
C SER A 909 13.72 0.94 -33.45
N SER A 910 13.33 1.73 -32.46
CA SER A 910 11.93 1.96 -32.13
C SER A 910 11.48 3.14 -32.96
N ASP A 911 10.36 3.05 -33.66
CA ASP A 911 9.74 4.27 -34.14
C ASP A 911 9.09 5.00 -32.95
N ALA A 912 8.79 6.28 -33.14
CA ALA A 912 8.26 7.11 -32.09
C ALA A 912 6.88 6.65 -31.59
N GLU A 913 6.10 5.97 -32.44
CA GLU A 913 4.81 5.38 -32.06
C GLU A 913 5.01 4.19 -31.11
N GLN A 914 5.96 3.31 -31.39
CA GLN A 914 6.31 2.17 -30.52
C GLN A 914 6.75 2.65 -29.13
N VAL A 915 7.60 3.69 -29.07
CA VAL A 915 8.04 4.26 -27.79
C VAL A 915 6.86 4.83 -26.99
N ALA A 916 5.94 5.55 -27.64
CA ALA A 916 4.74 6.04 -26.99
C ALA A 916 3.87 4.91 -26.43
N GLN A 917 3.65 3.84 -27.22
CA GLN A 917 2.87 2.68 -26.78
C GLN A 917 3.55 1.93 -25.61
N GLU A 918 4.88 1.79 -25.63
CA GLU A 918 5.63 1.14 -24.53
C GLU A 918 5.60 1.98 -23.24
N ILE A 919 5.68 3.31 -23.33
CA ILE A 919 5.49 4.21 -22.18
C ILE A 919 4.09 4.04 -21.60
N LYS A 920 3.08 4.05 -22.47
CA LYS A 920 1.68 3.85 -22.06
C LYS A 920 1.48 2.49 -21.39
N LYS A 921 2.00 1.42 -21.99
CA LYS A 921 1.97 0.05 -21.46
C LYS A 921 2.63 -0.04 -20.10
N LEU A 922 3.83 0.52 -19.96
CA LEU A 922 4.59 0.54 -18.71
C LEU A 922 3.79 1.19 -17.57
N ILE A 923 3.14 2.33 -17.81
CA ILE A 923 2.34 3.02 -16.80
C ILE A 923 1.13 2.19 -16.40
N LEU A 924 0.39 1.66 -17.38
CA LEU A 924 -0.82 0.86 -17.12
C LEU A 924 -0.52 -0.43 -16.36
N GLN A 925 0.61 -1.08 -16.66
CA GLN A 925 1.03 -2.32 -16.01
C GLN A 925 1.59 -2.11 -14.58
N ASN A 926 1.79 -0.86 -14.16
CA ASN A 926 2.35 -0.53 -12.85
C ASN A 926 1.50 0.49 -12.10
N LEU A 927 0.19 0.55 -12.36
CA LEU A 927 -0.73 1.49 -11.70
C LEU A 927 -0.72 1.34 -10.17
N GLU A 928 -0.58 0.11 -9.67
CA GLU A 928 -0.46 -0.19 -8.24
C GLU A 928 0.76 0.44 -7.57
N HIS A 929 1.84 0.65 -8.34
CA HIS A 929 3.04 1.31 -7.87
C HIS A 929 2.92 2.84 -7.88
N LEU A 930 1.94 3.45 -8.55
CA LEU A 930 1.80 4.92 -8.55
C LEU A 930 1.32 5.52 -7.20
N GLY A 931 1.17 4.68 -6.17
CA GLY A 931 0.88 5.05 -4.79
C GLY A 931 -0.62 5.08 -4.46
N PRO A 932 -0.99 5.30 -3.18
CA PRO A 932 -2.38 5.32 -2.73
C PRO A 932 -3.26 6.34 -3.46
N LYS A 933 -2.64 7.38 -4.05
CA LYS A 933 -3.31 8.40 -4.87
C LYS A 933 -3.90 7.84 -6.18
N PHE A 934 -3.44 6.67 -6.64
CA PHE A 934 -3.96 5.91 -7.78
C PHE A 934 -4.52 4.53 -7.38
N ALA A 935 -4.16 4.01 -6.20
CA ALA A 935 -4.55 2.67 -5.73
C ALA A 935 -6.00 2.56 -5.25
N ASP A 936 -6.73 3.66 -5.09
CA ASP A 936 -8.18 3.63 -5.00
C ASP A 936 -8.72 3.15 -6.36
N LYS A 937 -8.84 1.82 -6.51
CA LYS A 937 -9.36 1.12 -7.70
C LYS A 937 -10.76 1.59 -8.15
N ASP A 938 -11.42 2.43 -7.34
CA ASP A 938 -12.72 3.04 -7.56
C ASP A 938 -12.66 4.44 -8.22
N GLU A 939 -11.49 5.11 -8.31
CA GLU A 939 -11.36 6.38 -9.06
C GLU A 939 -10.99 6.08 -10.52
N ASP A 940 -11.95 6.25 -11.43
CA ASP A 940 -11.71 6.30 -12.88
C ASP A 940 -10.53 7.27 -13.15
N LEU A 941 -9.48 6.81 -13.85
CA LEU A 941 -8.59 7.71 -14.59
C LEU A 941 -9.50 8.70 -15.37
N PRO A 942 -9.46 10.03 -15.12
CA PRO A 942 -10.39 11.01 -15.70
C PRO A 942 -10.64 10.83 -17.20
N LYS A 943 -11.83 11.13 -17.69
CA LYS A 943 -12.26 10.71 -19.04
C LYS A 943 -11.54 11.42 -20.20
N SER A 944 -10.74 12.47 -19.94
CA SER A 944 -9.81 13.07 -20.92
C SER A 944 -8.80 14.05 -20.29
N LEU A 945 -7.66 14.28 -20.96
CA LEU A 945 -6.69 15.33 -20.61
C LEU A 945 -7.32 16.76 -20.62
N SER A 946 -8.38 16.97 -21.40
CA SER A 946 -9.10 18.25 -21.45
C SER A 946 -9.91 18.52 -20.17
N GLU A 947 -10.51 17.49 -19.56
CA GLU A 947 -11.20 17.60 -18.27
C GLU A 947 -10.20 17.98 -17.17
N LEU A 948 -9.04 17.32 -17.13
CA LEU A 948 -7.95 17.62 -16.18
C LEU A 948 -7.43 19.06 -16.32
N LYS A 949 -7.17 19.52 -17.56
CA LYS A 949 -6.73 20.89 -17.84
C LYS A 949 -7.74 21.93 -17.34
N GLU A 950 -9.04 21.67 -17.50
CA GLU A 950 -10.10 22.56 -17.05
C GLU A 950 -10.26 22.55 -15.52
N SER A 951 -10.26 21.36 -14.89
CA SER A 951 -10.24 21.20 -13.43
C SER A 951 -9.07 21.98 -12.81
N ARG A 952 -7.87 21.87 -13.39
CA ARG A 952 -6.67 22.59 -12.98
C ARG A 952 -6.78 24.10 -13.21
N ARG A 953 -7.36 24.56 -14.33
CA ARG A 953 -7.59 25.99 -14.60
C ARG A 953 -8.50 26.60 -13.54
N ILE A 954 -9.63 25.96 -13.26
CA ILE A 954 -10.60 26.38 -12.24
C ILE A 954 -9.93 26.49 -10.88
N LEU A 955 -9.13 25.48 -10.51
CA LEU A 955 -8.42 25.43 -9.24
C LEU A 955 -7.34 26.53 -9.15
N GLY A 956 -6.59 26.76 -10.23
CA GLY A 956 -5.58 27.82 -10.33
C GLY A 956 -6.18 29.22 -10.20
N GLU A 957 -7.36 29.46 -10.81
CA GLU A 957 -8.11 30.71 -10.65
C GLU A 957 -8.57 30.93 -9.20
N GLU A 958 -9.00 29.85 -8.52
CA GLU A 958 -9.37 29.91 -7.11
C GLU A 958 -8.17 30.20 -6.20
N ILE A 959 -7.02 29.55 -6.43
CA ILE A 959 -5.76 29.82 -5.73
C ILE A 959 -5.31 31.27 -5.97
N GLY A 960 -5.39 31.77 -7.20
CA GLY A 960 -5.03 33.14 -7.56
C GLY A 960 -5.93 34.18 -6.89
N ARG A 961 -7.23 33.91 -6.81
CA ARG A 961 -8.21 34.74 -6.08
C ARG A 961 -7.90 34.78 -4.58
N ILE A 962 -7.69 33.61 -3.97
CA ILE A 962 -7.33 33.50 -2.54
C ILE A 962 -6.00 34.20 -2.26
N SER A 963 -5.00 34.06 -3.13
CA SER A 963 -3.70 34.73 -2.97
C SER A 963 -3.83 36.26 -3.02
N LYS A 964 -4.70 36.79 -3.88
CA LYS A 964 -5.02 38.24 -3.91
C LYS A 964 -5.71 38.70 -2.62
N GLU A 965 -6.60 37.89 -2.05
CA GLU A 965 -7.25 38.18 -0.76
C GLU A 965 -6.24 38.16 0.40
N ILE A 966 -5.34 37.17 0.42
CA ILE A 966 -4.20 37.09 1.37
C ILE A 966 -3.33 38.35 1.26
N SER A 967 -2.95 38.78 0.05
CA SER A 967 -2.14 39.98 -0.16
C SER A 967 -2.85 41.26 0.30
N LYS A 968 -4.15 41.39 0.05
CA LYS A 968 -4.96 42.52 0.54
C LYS A 968 -5.04 42.56 2.05
N LEU A 969 -5.23 41.41 2.70
CA LEU A 969 -5.24 41.29 4.15
C LEU A 969 -3.87 41.61 4.76
N LYS A 970 -2.77 41.24 4.09
CA LYS A 970 -1.39 41.59 4.50
C LYS A 970 -1.09 43.08 4.41
N GLN A 971 -1.61 43.77 3.39
CA GLN A 971 -1.39 45.20 3.18
C GLN A 971 -2.26 46.10 4.06
N ALA A 972 -3.35 45.57 4.63
CA ALA A 972 -4.35 46.35 5.35
C ALA A 972 -4.00 46.64 6.83
N GLU A 973 -2.84 46.21 7.37
CA GLU A 973 -2.45 46.34 8.80
C GLU A 973 -3.65 46.15 9.77
N SER A 974 -4.43 45.07 9.60
CA SER A 974 -5.71 44.91 10.30
C SER A 974 -5.79 43.64 11.17
N ASP A 975 -6.60 43.70 12.24
CA ASP A 975 -6.93 42.67 13.26
C ASP A 975 -7.57 41.35 12.73
N LYS A 976 -7.43 41.07 11.43
CA LYS A 976 -8.03 39.93 10.71
C LYS A 976 -7.09 38.73 10.57
N GLN A 977 -6.27 38.47 11.60
CA GLN A 977 -5.30 37.36 11.66
C GLN A 977 -5.96 35.99 11.36
N ALA A 978 -7.15 35.76 11.91
CA ALA A 978 -7.90 34.53 11.67
C ALA A 978 -8.30 34.39 10.19
N GLU A 979 -8.87 35.43 9.55
CA GLU A 979 -9.23 35.38 8.13
C GLU A 979 -8.00 35.19 7.21
N TYR A 980 -6.86 35.76 7.58
CA TYR A 980 -5.60 35.59 6.86
C TYR A 980 -5.15 34.13 6.83
N GLN A 981 -5.05 33.52 8.01
CA GLN A 981 -4.64 32.13 8.10
C GLN A 981 -5.74 31.20 7.53
N ALA A 982 -7.00 31.64 7.44
CA ALA A 982 -8.05 30.93 6.69
C ALA A 982 -7.75 30.68 5.26
N LEU A 983 -7.43 31.78 4.62
CA LEU A 983 -7.11 31.77 3.23
C LEU A 983 -5.79 31.03 3.02
N GLN A 984 -4.86 31.02 3.99
CA GLN A 984 -3.67 30.17 3.94
C GLN A 984 -4.01 28.67 4.00
N GLU A 985 -4.80 28.21 4.96
CA GLU A 985 -5.19 26.80 5.07
C GLU A 985 -5.98 26.33 3.85
N LYS A 986 -6.95 27.15 3.40
CA LYS A 986 -7.72 26.86 2.19
C LYS A 986 -6.80 26.80 0.97
N ARG A 987 -5.83 27.72 0.87
CA ARG A 987 -4.80 27.70 -0.18
C ARG A 987 -3.98 26.42 -0.09
N GLN A 988 -3.58 25.96 1.09
CA GLN A 988 -2.81 24.72 1.26
C GLN A 988 -3.59 23.49 0.80
N ARG A 989 -4.87 23.37 1.15
CA ARG A 989 -5.71 22.26 0.63
C ARG A 989 -5.88 22.30 -0.88
N LEU A 990 -6.13 23.49 -1.44
CA LEU A 990 -6.23 23.65 -2.88
C LEU A 990 -4.89 23.35 -3.56
N LEU A 991 -3.75 23.66 -2.93
CA LEU A 991 -2.43 23.28 -3.43
C LEU A 991 -2.25 21.75 -3.42
N GLN A 992 -2.65 21.05 -2.35
CA GLN A 992 -2.60 19.57 -2.30
C GLN A 992 -3.51 18.93 -3.37
N GLN A 993 -4.72 19.46 -3.57
CA GLN A 993 -5.60 19.02 -4.66
C GLN A 993 -4.99 19.32 -6.03
N LYS A 994 -4.34 20.48 -6.17
CA LYS A 994 -3.61 20.85 -7.38
C LYS A 994 -2.48 19.86 -7.65
N GLU A 995 -1.71 19.49 -6.65
CA GLU A 995 -0.64 18.49 -6.76
C GLU A 995 -1.19 17.13 -7.20
N LYS A 996 -2.35 16.69 -6.68
CA LYS A 996 -3.01 15.45 -7.14
C LYS A 996 -3.40 15.55 -8.63
N LEU A 997 -4.03 16.65 -9.05
CA LEU A 997 -4.43 16.87 -10.44
C LEU A 997 -3.23 17.07 -11.37
N ASP A 998 -2.18 17.75 -10.90
CA ASP A 998 -0.92 17.94 -11.63
C ASP A 998 -0.27 16.57 -11.87
N PHE A 999 -0.23 15.69 -10.85
CA PHE A 999 0.24 14.32 -11.01
C PHE A 999 -0.61 13.51 -12.00
N GLN A 1000 -1.93 13.51 -11.83
CA GLN A 1000 -2.84 12.82 -12.76
C GLN A 1000 -2.71 13.34 -14.19
N GLN A 1001 -2.53 14.65 -14.37
CA GLN A 1001 -2.28 15.25 -15.67
C GLN A 1001 -0.96 14.78 -16.28
N VAL A 1002 0.11 14.72 -15.50
CA VAL A 1002 1.40 14.20 -15.98
C VAL A 1002 1.25 12.74 -16.42
N VAL A 1003 0.58 11.90 -15.61
CA VAL A 1003 0.28 10.51 -15.99
C VAL A 1003 -0.51 10.45 -17.30
N PHE A 1004 -1.57 11.26 -17.43
CA PHE A 1004 -2.36 11.32 -18.66
C PHE A 1004 -1.56 11.80 -19.87
N GLN A 1005 -0.73 12.82 -19.70
CA GLN A 1005 0.15 13.31 -20.76
C GLN A 1005 1.08 12.20 -21.25
N LEU A 1006 1.62 11.39 -20.32
CA LEU A 1006 2.45 10.24 -20.66
C LEU A 1006 1.66 9.11 -21.34
N LEU A 1007 0.41 8.86 -20.93
CA LEU A 1007 -0.49 7.87 -21.54
C LEU A 1007 -0.99 8.28 -22.94
N GLU A 1008 -1.05 9.59 -23.23
CA GLU A 1008 -1.53 10.16 -24.50
C GLU A 1008 -0.40 10.63 -25.43
N LEU A 1009 0.88 10.34 -25.10
CA LEU A 1009 2.00 10.71 -25.96
C LEU A 1009 1.79 10.22 -27.39
N SER A 1010 1.95 11.13 -28.34
CA SER A 1010 1.93 10.82 -29.77
C SER A 1010 3.33 10.58 -30.32
N ALA A 1011 3.43 9.87 -31.45
CA ALA A 1011 4.69 9.69 -32.18
C ALA A 1011 5.39 11.03 -32.53
N ASP A 1012 4.62 12.07 -32.85
CA ASP A 1012 5.18 13.39 -33.15
C ASP A 1012 5.78 14.04 -31.89
N GLU A 1013 5.14 13.91 -30.73
CA GLU A 1013 5.64 14.44 -29.46
C GLU A 1013 6.92 13.74 -29.00
N ILE A 1014 6.97 12.41 -29.15
CA ILE A 1014 8.18 11.61 -28.92
C ILE A 1014 9.29 12.06 -29.88
N SER A 1015 9.02 12.13 -31.19
CA SER A 1015 10.02 12.53 -32.20
C SER A 1015 10.60 13.91 -31.96
N LEU A 1016 9.75 14.86 -31.57
CA LEU A 1016 10.14 16.25 -31.34
C LEU A 1016 10.80 16.45 -29.96
N GLY A 1017 10.47 15.62 -28.97
CA GLY A 1017 10.87 15.78 -27.57
C GLY A 1017 10.04 16.80 -26.80
N TYR A 1018 8.86 17.15 -27.29
CA TYR A 1018 7.96 18.15 -26.70
C TYR A 1018 6.51 17.68 -26.79
N LEU A 1019 5.71 18.01 -25.77
CA LEU A 1019 4.26 18.01 -25.88
C LEU A 1019 3.79 19.06 -26.88
N LEU A 1020 2.84 18.70 -27.73
CA LEU A 1020 2.26 19.56 -28.76
C LEU A 1020 0.97 20.22 -28.24
N HIS A 1021 0.68 21.42 -28.74
CA HIS A 1021 -0.51 22.15 -28.32
C HIS A 1021 -1.73 21.66 -29.10
N ASN A 1022 -2.78 21.21 -28.39
CA ASN A 1022 -4.08 20.74 -28.90
C ASN A 1022 -4.42 21.29 -30.32
N ASP A 1023 -4.23 20.45 -31.34
CA ASP A 1023 -4.51 20.64 -32.78
C ASP A 1023 -3.44 21.35 -33.64
N ASP A 1024 -2.37 21.91 -33.06
CA ASP A 1024 -1.29 22.57 -33.80
C ASP A 1024 0.05 21.81 -33.64
N THR A 1025 0.34 20.92 -34.59
CA THR A 1025 1.56 20.08 -34.60
C THR A 1025 2.86 20.87 -34.69
N THR A 1026 2.80 22.20 -34.88
CA THR A 1026 3.98 23.07 -34.98
C THR A 1026 4.31 23.80 -33.68
N LYS A 1027 3.37 23.89 -32.74
CA LYS A 1027 3.56 24.62 -31.48
C LYS A 1027 3.99 23.71 -30.36
N LYS A 1028 5.28 23.77 -30.04
CA LYS A 1028 5.90 23.13 -28.88
C LYS A 1028 5.43 23.80 -27.58
N THR A 1029 4.96 23.01 -26.62
CA THR A 1029 4.41 23.52 -25.36
C THR A 1029 5.34 23.26 -24.17
N ILE A 1030 5.67 22.00 -23.90
CA ILE A 1030 6.44 21.57 -22.72
C ILE A 1030 7.43 20.49 -23.18
N GLU A 1031 8.68 20.53 -22.72
CA GLU A 1031 9.67 19.48 -23.01
C GLU A 1031 9.25 18.17 -22.32
N LEU A 1032 9.34 17.03 -23.02
CA LEU A 1032 9.04 15.72 -22.42
C LEU A 1032 9.90 15.45 -21.18
N LYS A 1033 11.13 15.96 -21.20
CA LYS A 1033 12.03 15.93 -20.06
C LYS A 1033 11.43 16.59 -18.81
N GLN A 1034 10.81 17.76 -18.95
CA GLN A 1034 10.18 18.47 -17.83
C GLN A 1034 8.94 17.73 -17.31
N VAL A 1035 8.19 17.08 -18.21
CA VAL A 1035 7.06 16.22 -17.84
C VAL A 1035 7.55 15.04 -16.99
N LEU A 1036 8.67 14.43 -17.37
CA LEU A 1036 9.26 13.29 -16.65
C LEU A 1036 9.94 13.67 -15.34
N ASP A 1037 10.64 14.80 -15.29
CA ASP A 1037 11.17 15.36 -14.03
C ASP A 1037 10.00 15.54 -13.04
N SER A 1038 8.90 16.16 -13.48
CA SER A 1038 7.68 16.31 -12.67
C SER A 1038 7.03 14.98 -12.28
N PHE A 1039 7.07 13.98 -13.18
CA PHE A 1039 6.52 12.65 -12.90
C PHE A 1039 7.30 11.95 -11.80
N GLU A 1040 8.64 11.96 -11.88
CA GLU A 1040 9.55 11.30 -10.94
C GLU A 1040 9.46 11.90 -9.54
N GLU A 1041 9.42 13.22 -9.42
CA GLU A 1041 9.26 13.94 -8.15
C GLU A 1041 7.95 13.58 -7.42
N MET A 1042 6.91 13.22 -8.18
CA MET A 1042 5.59 12.89 -7.63
C MET A 1042 5.41 11.41 -7.28
N LEU A 1043 6.34 10.53 -7.69
CA LEU A 1043 6.28 9.08 -7.45
C LEU A 1043 6.78 8.68 -6.04
N PRO A 1044 6.21 7.62 -5.43
CA PRO A 1044 6.82 6.94 -4.28
C PRO A 1044 8.23 6.42 -4.61
N SER A 1045 9.10 6.29 -3.59
CA SER A 1045 10.50 5.87 -3.75
C SER A 1045 10.62 4.52 -4.47
N GLU A 1046 9.78 3.56 -4.09
CA GLU A 1046 9.70 2.21 -4.65
C GLU A 1046 9.26 2.18 -6.12
N SER A 1047 8.75 3.30 -6.64
CA SER A 1047 8.13 3.41 -7.97
C SER A 1047 8.90 4.31 -8.93
N LYS A 1048 9.98 4.95 -8.45
CA LYS A 1048 10.87 5.80 -9.26
C LYS A 1048 11.45 5.06 -10.47
N PHE A 1049 11.54 3.72 -10.40
CA PHE A 1049 11.95 2.90 -11.54
C PHE A 1049 11.09 3.14 -12.80
N LEU A 1050 9.82 3.56 -12.67
CA LEU A 1050 8.94 3.87 -13.80
C LEU A 1050 9.41 5.08 -14.58
N ALA A 1051 9.72 6.19 -13.89
CA ALA A 1051 10.24 7.39 -14.55
C ALA A 1051 11.60 7.12 -15.19
N GLN A 1052 12.49 6.42 -14.47
CA GLN A 1052 13.79 6.00 -14.99
C GLN A 1052 13.64 5.17 -16.26
N ARG A 1053 12.72 4.20 -16.25
CA ARG A 1053 12.42 3.35 -17.42
C ARG A 1053 11.91 4.14 -18.61
N ILE A 1054 10.99 5.10 -18.42
CA ILE A 1054 10.50 5.96 -19.51
C ILE A 1054 11.65 6.81 -20.08
N ARG A 1055 12.53 7.34 -19.23
CA ARG A 1055 13.71 8.07 -19.69
C ARG A 1055 14.66 7.19 -20.46
N THR A 1056 14.89 5.94 -20.04
CA THR A 1056 15.67 4.97 -20.81
C THR A 1056 15.06 4.80 -22.19
N LEU A 1057 13.76 4.53 -22.30
CA LEU A 1057 13.05 4.37 -23.58
C LEU A 1057 13.24 5.57 -24.52
N LEU A 1058 13.07 6.79 -24.00
CA LEU A 1058 13.27 8.03 -24.79
C LEU A 1058 14.74 8.26 -25.15
N SER A 1059 15.66 8.07 -24.19
CA SER A 1059 17.09 8.27 -24.42
C SER A 1059 17.63 7.30 -25.48
N GLU A 1060 17.19 6.03 -25.42
CA GLU A 1060 17.53 5.02 -26.39
C GLU A 1060 16.96 5.42 -27.75
N PHE A 1061 15.68 5.77 -27.84
CA PHE A 1061 15.06 6.29 -29.07
C PHE A 1061 15.85 7.44 -29.72
N TYR A 1062 16.27 8.45 -28.94
CA TYR A 1062 17.07 9.56 -29.48
C TYR A 1062 18.51 9.19 -29.82
N SER A 1063 19.04 8.11 -29.23
CA SER A 1063 20.41 7.62 -29.46
C SER A 1063 20.50 6.54 -30.53
N GLN A 1064 19.36 6.01 -30.99
CA GLN A 1064 19.30 4.92 -31.96
C GLN A 1064 20.02 5.29 -33.26
N THR A 1065 20.98 4.45 -33.62
CA THR A 1065 21.56 4.41 -34.97
C THR A 1065 20.67 3.53 -35.84
N SER A 1066 20.31 3.98 -37.04
CA SER A 1066 19.49 3.20 -38.00
C SER A 1066 20.23 2.01 -38.63
N GLU A 1067 21.40 1.65 -38.09
CA GLU A 1067 22.18 0.52 -38.58
C GLU A 1067 21.62 -0.79 -38.00
N PRO A 1068 21.35 -1.80 -38.84
CA PRO A 1068 21.02 -3.13 -38.36
C PRO A 1068 22.14 -3.67 -37.46
N GLU A 1069 21.76 -4.20 -36.30
CA GLU A 1069 22.69 -4.87 -35.40
C GLU A 1069 22.41 -6.37 -35.41
N GLU A 1070 23.45 -7.16 -35.12
CA GLU A 1070 23.29 -8.59 -34.92
C GLU A 1070 22.76 -8.81 -33.50
N LEU A 1071 21.53 -9.33 -33.40
CA LEU A 1071 20.89 -9.64 -32.12
C LEU A 1071 20.87 -11.15 -31.92
N SER A 1072 21.24 -11.58 -30.72
CA SER A 1072 21.25 -13.00 -30.33
C SER A 1072 20.31 -13.23 -29.16
N CYS A 1073 19.34 -14.12 -29.33
CA CYS A 1073 18.45 -14.56 -28.26
C CYS A 1073 18.73 -16.01 -27.89
N SER A 1074 18.98 -16.25 -26.61
CA SER A 1074 19.32 -17.54 -26.00
C SER A 1074 18.37 -17.87 -24.85
N ASP A 1075 18.07 -19.15 -24.64
CA ASP A 1075 17.39 -19.68 -23.44
C ASP A 1075 18.42 -20.15 -22.41
N GLU A 1076 19.01 -19.17 -21.72
CA GLU A 1076 20.10 -19.36 -20.76
C GLU A 1076 19.56 -19.93 -19.43
N ASP A 1077 20.37 -20.77 -18.79
CA ASP A 1077 20.15 -21.21 -17.41
C ASP A 1077 21.31 -20.91 -16.45
N GLY A 1078 22.31 -20.18 -16.95
CA GLY A 1078 23.49 -19.77 -16.19
C GLY A 1078 23.14 -19.12 -14.84
N PRO A 1079 23.79 -19.54 -13.73
CA PRO A 1079 23.54 -18.99 -12.40
C PRO A 1079 23.75 -17.48 -12.29
N GLY A 1080 24.80 -16.93 -12.91
CA GLY A 1080 25.07 -15.49 -12.87
C GLY A 1080 23.92 -14.68 -13.47
N VAL A 1081 23.48 -15.07 -14.66
CA VAL A 1081 22.35 -14.45 -15.37
C VAL A 1081 21.05 -14.58 -14.59
N THR A 1082 20.84 -15.75 -13.96
CA THR A 1082 19.65 -16.02 -13.16
C THR A 1082 19.55 -15.15 -11.92
N ILE A 1083 20.66 -14.95 -11.21
CA ILE A 1083 20.67 -14.11 -10.00
C ILE A 1083 20.57 -12.61 -10.34
N GLU A 1084 21.14 -12.19 -11.48
CA GLU A 1084 21.10 -10.80 -11.94
C GLU A 1084 19.83 -10.46 -12.72
N ILE A 1085 18.91 -11.41 -12.87
CA ILE A 1085 17.64 -11.22 -13.57
C ILE A 1085 16.72 -10.20 -12.90
N GLY A 1086 17.04 -9.71 -11.71
CA GLY A 1086 16.33 -8.59 -11.10
C GLY A 1086 16.92 -7.23 -11.46
N ALA A 1087 18.17 -7.20 -11.92
CA ALA A 1087 19.02 -6.02 -12.07
C ALA A 1087 19.30 -5.68 -13.54
N VAL A 1088 19.61 -6.68 -14.37
CA VAL A 1088 20.08 -6.49 -15.76
C VAL A 1088 19.14 -7.20 -16.75
N PRO A 1089 18.64 -6.55 -17.80
CA PRO A 1089 19.01 -5.22 -18.31
C PRO A 1089 18.25 -4.05 -17.65
N VAL A 1090 17.22 -4.35 -16.86
CA VAL A 1090 16.38 -3.34 -16.20
C VAL A 1090 16.10 -3.76 -14.76
N GLY A 1091 16.18 -2.82 -13.82
CA GLY A 1091 15.78 -3.05 -12.43
C GLY A 1091 14.31 -3.45 -12.30
N SER A 1092 14.01 -4.40 -11.42
CA SER A 1092 12.65 -4.87 -11.13
C SER A 1092 12.48 -5.23 -9.66
N CYS A 1093 11.26 -5.61 -9.26
CA CYS A 1093 10.95 -6.10 -7.92
C CYS A 1093 11.74 -7.37 -7.52
N GLN A 1094 12.38 -8.04 -8.49
CA GLN A 1094 13.23 -9.22 -8.30
C GLN A 1094 14.71 -8.87 -8.06
N HIS A 1095 15.08 -7.60 -7.86
CA HIS A 1095 16.48 -7.23 -7.63
C HIS A 1095 17.11 -7.98 -6.43
N TYR A 1096 18.28 -8.61 -6.61
CA TYR A 1096 18.89 -9.49 -5.59
C TYR A 1096 19.16 -8.77 -4.26
N SER A 1097 19.57 -7.49 -4.30
CA SER A 1097 19.87 -6.69 -3.11
C SER A 1097 18.65 -6.02 -2.48
N HIS A 1098 17.85 -5.30 -3.26
CA HIS A 1098 16.76 -4.43 -2.76
C HIS A 1098 15.39 -4.69 -3.41
N GLY A 1099 15.21 -5.82 -4.09
CA GLY A 1099 13.91 -6.22 -4.64
C GLY A 1099 12.92 -6.54 -3.52
N SER A 1100 11.67 -6.13 -3.69
CA SER A 1100 10.56 -6.43 -2.78
C SER A 1100 10.14 -7.91 -2.83
N TYR A 1101 10.40 -8.61 -3.93
CA TYR A 1101 10.06 -10.03 -4.14
C TYR A 1101 11.30 -10.90 -4.39
N ASN A 1102 12.48 -10.46 -3.99
CA ASN A 1102 13.73 -11.17 -4.25
C ASN A 1102 13.80 -12.57 -3.59
N SER A 1103 13.04 -12.85 -2.54
CA SER A 1103 12.91 -14.18 -1.93
C SER A 1103 12.49 -15.27 -2.93
N ALA A 1104 11.89 -14.85 -4.04
CA ALA A 1104 11.47 -15.74 -5.10
C ALA A 1104 12.53 -16.03 -6.18
N LEU A 1105 13.71 -15.39 -6.13
CA LEU A 1105 14.77 -15.54 -7.14
C LEU A 1105 15.23 -17.00 -7.31
N LEU A 1106 15.29 -17.77 -6.21
CA LEU A 1106 15.63 -19.19 -6.28
C LEU A 1106 14.65 -19.99 -7.12
N GLY A 1107 13.41 -19.52 -7.28
CA GLY A 1107 12.39 -20.13 -8.15
C GLY A 1107 12.75 -20.13 -9.64
N TYR A 1108 13.74 -19.34 -10.07
CA TYR A 1108 14.23 -19.37 -11.46
C TYR A 1108 15.28 -20.46 -11.71
N PHE A 1109 15.76 -21.12 -10.66
CA PHE A 1109 16.65 -22.29 -10.75
C PHE A 1109 15.90 -23.62 -10.85
N GLU A 1110 14.57 -23.61 -10.94
CA GLU A 1110 13.78 -24.83 -11.09
C GLU A 1110 14.04 -25.53 -12.43
N PRO A 1111 13.94 -26.88 -12.48
CA PRO A 1111 14.17 -27.65 -13.72
C PRO A 1111 13.21 -27.28 -14.85
N ASN A 1112 12.06 -26.69 -14.52
CA ASN A 1112 11.05 -26.26 -15.47
C ASN A 1112 11.17 -24.78 -15.86
N THR A 1113 12.24 -24.08 -15.46
CA THR A 1113 12.39 -22.63 -15.71
C THR A 1113 13.72 -22.32 -16.38
N LYS A 1114 13.67 -21.49 -17.43
CA LYS A 1114 14.80 -20.92 -18.17
C LYS A 1114 14.60 -19.41 -18.34
N ILE A 1115 15.65 -18.72 -18.77
CA ILE A 1115 15.61 -17.27 -18.99
C ILE A 1115 15.93 -17.02 -20.45
N LEU A 1116 14.99 -16.40 -21.17
CA LEU A 1116 15.33 -15.87 -22.47
C LEU A 1116 16.11 -14.58 -22.27
N VAL A 1117 17.31 -14.48 -22.83
CA VAL A 1117 18.12 -13.27 -22.84
C VAL A 1117 18.34 -12.84 -24.28
N LEU A 1118 18.09 -11.58 -24.58
CA LEU A 1118 18.44 -10.96 -25.86
C LEU A 1118 19.68 -10.10 -25.66
N ARG A 1119 20.73 -10.34 -26.45
CA ARG A 1119 21.98 -9.58 -26.42
C ARG A 1119 22.20 -8.88 -27.77
N ASN A 1120 22.74 -7.66 -27.70
CA ASN A 1120 23.19 -6.95 -28.91
C ASN A 1120 24.54 -7.46 -29.42
N ALA A 1121 25.06 -6.86 -30.50
CA ALA A 1121 26.32 -7.27 -31.12
C ALA A 1121 27.54 -7.15 -30.20
N GLN A 1122 27.46 -6.33 -29.14
CA GLN A 1122 28.50 -6.18 -28.12
C GLN A 1122 28.35 -7.16 -26.95
N GLY A 1123 27.36 -8.07 -27.00
CA GLY A 1123 27.06 -9.04 -25.95
C GLY A 1123 26.31 -8.47 -24.75
N THR A 1124 25.88 -7.20 -24.83
CA THR A 1124 25.17 -6.54 -23.73
C THR A 1124 23.72 -7.03 -23.72
N PRO A 1125 23.18 -7.51 -22.58
CA PRO A 1125 21.76 -7.81 -22.45
C PRO A 1125 20.94 -6.56 -22.77
N VAL A 1126 19.98 -6.68 -23.67
CA VAL A 1126 19.02 -5.63 -24.02
C VAL A 1126 17.59 -6.02 -23.65
N ALA A 1127 17.29 -7.31 -23.51
CA ALA A 1127 15.99 -7.76 -23.00
C ALA A 1127 16.09 -9.12 -22.30
N ARG A 1128 15.09 -9.42 -21.48
CA ARG A 1128 14.94 -10.70 -20.79
C ARG A 1128 13.48 -11.11 -20.61
N ALA A 1129 13.21 -12.41 -20.47
CA ALA A 1129 11.90 -12.95 -20.09
C ALA A 1129 12.05 -14.29 -19.39
N ILE A 1130 11.12 -14.62 -18.48
CA ILE A 1130 11.05 -15.96 -17.89
C ILE A 1130 10.39 -16.91 -18.89
N PHE A 1131 10.96 -18.09 -19.04
CA PHE A 1131 10.43 -19.13 -19.90
C PHE A 1131 10.18 -20.39 -19.09
N ARG A 1132 8.94 -20.88 -19.08
CA ARG A 1132 8.51 -21.96 -18.20
C ARG A 1132 7.95 -23.15 -18.95
N LEU A 1133 8.22 -24.33 -18.42
CA LEU A 1133 7.60 -25.58 -18.80
C LEU A 1133 6.52 -25.96 -17.79
N LEU A 1134 5.27 -25.81 -18.19
CA LEU A 1134 4.10 -25.94 -17.32
C LEU A 1134 3.17 -27.06 -17.80
N THR A 1135 2.18 -27.37 -16.96
CA THR A 1135 1.13 -28.36 -17.26
C THR A 1135 -0.16 -27.64 -17.64
N THR A 1136 -0.84 -28.09 -18.70
CA THR A 1136 -2.18 -27.61 -19.04
C THR A 1136 -3.24 -28.25 -18.14
N ASP A 1137 -4.44 -27.68 -18.11
CA ASP A 1137 -5.65 -28.26 -17.51
C ASP A 1137 -6.00 -29.70 -17.98
N GLN A 1138 -5.45 -30.15 -19.11
CA GLN A 1138 -5.58 -31.54 -19.60
C GLN A 1138 -4.39 -32.44 -19.23
N GLY A 1139 -3.45 -31.93 -18.45
CA GLY A 1139 -2.25 -32.66 -18.04
C GLY A 1139 -1.16 -32.67 -19.10
N GLU A 1140 -1.25 -31.90 -20.19
CA GLU A 1140 -0.27 -31.88 -21.28
C GLU A 1140 0.88 -30.90 -20.97
N PRO A 1141 2.12 -31.13 -21.45
CA PRO A 1141 3.21 -30.17 -21.26
C PRO A 1141 3.05 -29.00 -22.22
N ALA A 1142 3.36 -27.79 -21.74
CA ALA A 1142 3.27 -26.56 -22.49
C ALA A 1142 4.38 -25.59 -22.11
N LEU A 1143 4.79 -24.73 -23.04
CA LEU A 1143 5.72 -23.64 -22.76
C LEU A 1143 4.96 -22.35 -22.53
N GLN A 1144 5.41 -21.57 -21.55
CA GLN A 1144 4.87 -20.27 -21.22
C GLN A 1144 5.98 -19.24 -21.25
N LEU A 1145 5.78 -18.20 -22.06
CA LEU A 1145 6.62 -17.02 -22.10
C LEU A 1145 6.01 -15.96 -21.18
N GLU A 1146 6.73 -15.58 -20.12
CA GLU A 1146 6.35 -14.44 -19.29
C GLU A 1146 6.62 -13.10 -20.01
N ARG A 1147 6.26 -12.01 -19.33
CA ARG A 1147 6.48 -10.65 -19.78
C ARG A 1147 7.94 -10.42 -20.17
N ILE A 1148 8.14 -9.73 -21.30
CA ILE A 1148 9.45 -9.33 -21.79
C ILE A 1148 9.85 -8.00 -21.16
N TYR A 1149 10.93 -8.01 -20.38
CA TYR A 1149 11.58 -6.83 -19.83
C TYR A 1149 12.73 -6.42 -20.74
N SER A 1150 12.49 -5.41 -21.57
CA SER A 1150 13.48 -4.85 -22.48
C SER A 1150 14.07 -3.57 -21.92
N SER A 1151 15.28 -3.15 -22.32
CA SER A 1151 15.80 -1.80 -22.14
C SER A 1151 15.27 -0.84 -23.23
N THR A 1152 14.94 -1.40 -24.40
CA THR A 1152 14.46 -0.72 -25.63
C THR A 1152 12.98 -0.95 -25.90
N GLY A 1153 12.33 0.02 -26.55
CA GLY A 1153 10.94 -0.07 -26.98
C GLY A 1153 10.73 -0.75 -28.34
N SER A 1154 11.77 -1.36 -28.92
CA SER A 1154 11.69 -1.90 -30.28
C SER A 1154 10.85 -3.19 -30.34
N SER A 1155 9.89 -3.23 -31.26
CA SER A 1155 9.09 -4.44 -31.53
C SER A 1155 9.92 -5.63 -32.02
N ALA A 1156 11.13 -5.38 -32.55
CA ALA A 1156 12.08 -6.44 -32.93
C ALA A 1156 12.44 -7.32 -31.72
N VAL A 1157 12.56 -6.74 -30.52
CA VAL A 1157 12.87 -7.48 -29.30
C VAL A 1157 11.82 -8.57 -29.06
N GLN A 1158 10.54 -8.19 -29.06
CA GLN A 1158 9.44 -9.13 -28.83
C GLN A 1158 9.39 -10.19 -29.92
N ARG A 1159 9.48 -9.78 -31.19
CA ARG A 1159 9.47 -10.71 -32.34
C ARG A 1159 10.60 -11.74 -32.23
N ILE A 1160 11.82 -11.34 -31.91
CA ILE A 1160 12.97 -12.25 -31.80
C ILE A 1160 12.79 -13.23 -30.66
N MET A 1161 12.39 -12.74 -29.48
CA MET A 1161 12.21 -13.59 -28.30
C MET A 1161 11.05 -14.58 -28.47
N VAL A 1162 9.93 -14.15 -29.05
CA VAL A 1162 8.81 -15.05 -29.40
C VAL A 1162 9.22 -16.03 -30.49
N THR A 1163 10.02 -15.62 -31.48
CA THR A 1163 10.56 -16.52 -32.51
C THR A 1163 11.45 -17.59 -31.88
N HIS A 1164 12.32 -17.22 -30.94
CA HIS A 1164 13.16 -18.16 -30.22
C HIS A 1164 12.29 -19.16 -29.40
N ALA A 1165 11.35 -18.65 -28.61
CA ALA A 1165 10.42 -19.48 -27.83
C ALA A 1165 9.60 -20.44 -28.71
N GLN A 1166 9.14 -19.97 -29.87
CA GLN A 1166 8.36 -20.79 -30.80
C GLN A 1166 9.19 -21.91 -31.42
N LYS A 1167 10.45 -21.64 -31.82
CA LYS A 1167 11.37 -22.69 -32.30
C LYS A 1167 11.57 -23.77 -31.24
N LYS A 1168 11.72 -23.37 -29.97
CA LYS A 1168 11.82 -24.32 -28.84
C LYS A 1168 10.55 -25.16 -28.70
N ALA A 1169 9.39 -24.52 -28.72
CA ALA A 1169 8.09 -25.18 -28.61
C ALA A 1169 7.87 -26.20 -29.74
N GLU A 1170 8.23 -25.84 -30.97
CA GLU A 1170 8.16 -26.73 -32.14
C GLU A 1170 9.11 -27.92 -32.04
N ALA A 1171 10.35 -27.68 -31.61
CA ALA A 1171 11.32 -28.75 -31.41
C ALA A 1171 10.83 -29.74 -30.35
N MET A 1172 10.25 -29.25 -29.25
CA MET A 1172 9.65 -30.07 -28.20
C MET A 1172 8.30 -30.71 -28.61
N GLY A 1173 7.65 -30.20 -29.66
CA GLY A 1173 6.29 -30.61 -30.05
C GLY A 1173 5.25 -30.28 -28.99
N VAL A 1174 5.33 -29.09 -28.39
CA VAL A 1174 4.40 -28.59 -27.36
C VAL A 1174 3.84 -27.22 -27.76
N GLU A 1175 2.77 -26.79 -27.09
CA GLU A 1175 2.13 -25.51 -27.37
C GLU A 1175 2.84 -24.36 -26.63
N LEU A 1176 2.93 -23.19 -27.27
CA LEU A 1176 3.46 -21.96 -26.68
C LEU A 1176 2.31 -21.03 -26.26
N PHE A 1177 2.36 -20.59 -25.01
CA PHE A 1177 1.43 -19.64 -24.44
C PHE A 1177 2.15 -18.37 -23.94
N SER A 1178 1.39 -17.29 -23.87
CA SER A 1178 1.74 -16.06 -23.18
C SER A 1178 0.51 -15.54 -22.41
N HIS A 1179 0.70 -14.70 -21.41
CA HIS A 1179 -0.39 -14.10 -20.64
C HIS A 1179 -0.97 -12.88 -21.38
N GLU A 1180 -2.27 -12.63 -21.25
CA GLU A 1180 -3.05 -11.63 -22.00
C GLU A 1180 -2.87 -10.12 -21.65
N PRO A 1181 -2.12 -9.64 -20.63
CA PRO A 1181 -2.09 -8.22 -20.30
C PRO A 1181 -1.08 -7.43 -21.14
N ASP A 1182 -0.47 -8.04 -22.16
CA ASP A 1182 0.48 -7.38 -23.06
C ASP A 1182 -0.18 -6.66 -24.24
N ILE A 1183 -1.42 -6.16 -24.03
CA ILE A 1183 -2.25 -5.27 -24.87
C ILE A 1183 -3.35 -6.05 -25.63
N THR A 1184 -4.58 -6.00 -25.10
CA THR A 1184 -5.76 -6.15 -25.97
C THR A 1184 -5.70 -5.07 -27.04
N ALA A 1185 -5.74 -5.45 -28.32
CA ALA A 1185 -5.70 -4.55 -29.47
C ALA A 1185 -6.71 -3.38 -29.38
N GLU A 1186 -7.77 -3.52 -28.59
CA GLU A 1186 -8.78 -2.48 -28.32
C GLU A 1186 -8.23 -1.28 -27.52
N GLN A 1187 -7.25 -1.46 -26.63
CA GLN A 1187 -6.72 -0.38 -25.78
C GLN A 1187 -5.58 0.42 -26.45
N ALA A 1188 -4.94 -0.14 -27.49
CA ALA A 1188 -3.89 0.51 -28.29
C ALA A 1188 -4.38 1.04 -29.65
N GLY A 1189 -5.68 1.33 -29.78
CA GLY A 1189 -6.22 1.99 -30.98
C GLY A 1189 -6.37 1.08 -32.20
N GLY A 1190 -6.53 -0.24 -32.01
CA GLY A 1190 -7.01 -1.15 -33.05
C GLY A 1190 -5.99 -1.63 -34.08
N LYS A 1191 -4.70 -1.27 -33.94
CA LYS A 1191 -3.62 -1.89 -34.71
C LYS A 1191 -2.96 -2.96 -33.86
N SER A 1192 -3.17 -4.23 -34.18
CA SER A 1192 -2.38 -5.31 -33.58
C SER A 1192 -0.92 -5.08 -33.97
N ILE A 1193 -0.07 -4.79 -32.98
CA ILE A 1193 1.36 -4.90 -33.22
C ILE A 1193 1.59 -6.39 -33.46
N GLU A 1194 1.97 -6.77 -34.68
CA GLU A 1194 2.31 -8.14 -35.04
C GLU A 1194 3.61 -8.53 -34.33
N ASN A 1195 3.49 -8.88 -33.05
CA ASN A 1195 4.59 -9.38 -32.22
C ASN A 1195 4.79 -10.89 -32.38
N ALA A 1196 3.94 -11.54 -33.19
CA ALA A 1196 4.10 -12.93 -33.56
C ALA A 1196 5.12 -13.09 -34.70
N PRO A 1197 5.86 -14.21 -34.75
CA PRO A 1197 6.70 -14.55 -35.90
C PRO A 1197 5.87 -14.61 -37.20
N GLU A 1198 6.51 -14.38 -38.34
CA GLU A 1198 5.85 -14.45 -39.65
C GLU A 1198 5.14 -15.81 -39.83
N GLY A 1199 3.85 -15.76 -40.18
CA GLY A 1199 3.01 -16.96 -40.31
C GLY A 1199 2.39 -17.47 -39.00
N TYR A 1200 2.47 -16.69 -37.91
CA TYR A 1200 1.83 -17.01 -36.62
C TYR A 1200 0.97 -15.85 -36.13
N ALA A 1201 0.02 -16.16 -35.25
CA ALA A 1201 -0.82 -15.19 -34.55
C ALA A 1201 -1.12 -15.66 -33.13
N TRP A 1202 -1.21 -14.73 -32.19
CA TRP A 1202 -1.71 -15.00 -30.85
C TRP A 1202 -3.23 -15.13 -30.87
N THR A 1203 -3.77 -16.23 -30.33
CA THR A 1203 -5.21 -16.47 -30.21
C THR A 1203 -5.58 -16.67 -28.74
N PRO A 1204 -6.54 -15.89 -28.19
CA PRO A 1204 -7.03 -16.11 -26.83
C PRO A 1204 -7.50 -17.54 -26.63
N THR A 1205 -7.23 -18.09 -25.45
CA THR A 1205 -7.58 -19.47 -25.11
C THR A 1205 -8.17 -19.55 -23.70
N LYS A 1206 -9.04 -20.55 -23.49
CA LYS A 1206 -9.58 -20.88 -22.15
C LYS A 1206 -8.71 -21.86 -21.38
N ARG A 1207 -7.57 -22.25 -21.95
CA ARG A 1207 -6.60 -23.12 -21.28
C ARG A 1207 -6.08 -22.43 -20.03
N ILE A 1208 -5.77 -23.25 -19.04
CA ILE A 1208 -5.09 -22.84 -17.80
C ILE A 1208 -3.76 -23.57 -17.78
N LEU A 1209 -2.70 -22.87 -17.36
CA LEU A 1209 -1.42 -23.48 -17.05
C LEU A 1209 -1.22 -23.52 -15.55
N PHE A 1210 -0.59 -24.56 -15.03
CA PHE A 1210 -0.28 -24.63 -13.61
C PHE A 1210 1.08 -25.29 -13.37
N SER A 1211 1.65 -24.94 -12.21
CA SER A 1211 2.80 -25.57 -11.60
C SER A 1211 2.37 -26.15 -10.25
N GLU A 1212 2.76 -27.38 -9.96
CA GLU A 1212 2.33 -28.09 -8.74
C GLU A 1212 3.35 -28.02 -7.61
N ARG A 1213 4.63 -27.79 -7.93
CA ARG A 1213 5.71 -27.78 -6.96
C ARG A 1213 6.94 -27.04 -7.47
N SER A 1214 7.77 -26.61 -6.52
CA SER A 1214 9.11 -26.06 -6.69
C SER A 1214 9.99 -26.56 -5.53
N ARG A 1215 11.30 -26.63 -5.77
CA ARG A 1215 12.28 -26.81 -4.69
C ARG A 1215 12.41 -25.51 -3.90
N ALA A 1216 12.34 -24.37 -4.59
CA ALA A 1216 12.33 -23.05 -3.96
C ALA A 1216 11.10 -22.86 -3.05
N PRO A 1217 11.27 -22.24 -1.88
CA PRO A 1217 10.17 -21.98 -0.95
C PRO A 1217 9.14 -20.99 -1.54
N VAL A 1218 9.59 -20.09 -2.41
CA VAL A 1218 8.75 -19.10 -3.09
C VAL A 1218 9.19 -19.00 -4.55
N VAL A 1219 8.23 -18.81 -5.46
CA VAL A 1219 8.45 -18.54 -6.89
C VAL A 1219 7.64 -17.31 -7.27
N TYR A 1220 8.17 -16.42 -8.08
CA TYR A 1220 7.46 -15.24 -8.54
C TYR A 1220 7.01 -15.47 -9.98
N VAL A 1221 5.76 -15.12 -10.27
CA VAL A 1221 5.12 -15.33 -11.57
C VAL A 1221 4.24 -14.12 -11.86
N ASP A 1222 4.63 -13.29 -12.83
CA ASP A 1222 3.88 -12.07 -13.18
C ASP A 1222 2.43 -12.40 -13.58
N ALA A 1223 2.25 -13.52 -14.27
CA ALA A 1223 0.97 -13.97 -14.78
C ALA A 1223 0.06 -14.65 -13.74
N ALA A 1224 0.53 -14.82 -12.49
CA ALA A 1224 -0.21 -15.44 -11.40
C ALA A 1224 -0.26 -14.52 -10.15
N ASP A 1225 -0.33 -13.21 -10.38
CA ASP A 1225 -0.45 -12.18 -9.33
C ASP A 1225 0.75 -12.10 -8.36
N GLY A 1226 1.95 -12.48 -8.80
CA GLY A 1226 3.20 -12.24 -8.06
C GLY A 1226 3.77 -13.49 -7.38
N SER A 1227 4.01 -13.45 -6.07
CA SER A 1227 4.72 -14.52 -5.35
C SER A 1227 3.80 -15.71 -5.02
N ALA A 1228 4.25 -16.91 -5.34
CA ALA A 1228 3.59 -18.19 -5.10
C ALA A 1228 4.44 -19.10 -4.21
N ASN A 1229 3.83 -19.64 -3.15
CA ASN A 1229 4.51 -20.54 -2.22
C ASN A 1229 4.77 -21.90 -2.87
N ARG A 1230 5.97 -22.45 -2.63
CA ARG A 1230 6.40 -23.78 -3.09
C ARG A 1230 6.14 -24.00 -4.59
N GLY A 1231 6.14 -22.93 -5.38
CA GLY A 1231 5.86 -22.94 -6.82
C GLY A 1231 4.48 -23.48 -7.20
N ARG A 1232 3.49 -23.40 -6.31
CA ARG A 1232 2.09 -23.74 -6.61
C ARG A 1232 1.37 -22.51 -7.12
N TYR A 1233 1.12 -22.48 -8.43
CA TYR A 1233 0.40 -21.36 -9.06
C TYR A 1233 -0.34 -21.82 -10.29
N ARG A 1234 -1.29 -20.98 -10.72
CA ARG A 1234 -2.09 -21.16 -11.92
C ARG A 1234 -2.13 -19.87 -12.72
N ILE A 1235 -2.06 -20.00 -14.03
CA ILE A 1235 -2.11 -18.90 -14.98
C ILE A 1235 -3.34 -19.10 -15.86
N SER A 1236 -4.24 -18.12 -15.82
CA SER A 1236 -5.42 -18.03 -16.68
C SER A 1236 -5.29 -16.83 -17.62
N GLY A 1237 -6.29 -16.55 -18.47
CA GLY A 1237 -6.20 -15.41 -19.41
C GLY A 1237 -5.01 -15.57 -20.37
N LEU A 1238 -4.88 -16.75 -20.97
CA LEU A 1238 -3.75 -17.07 -21.82
C LEU A 1238 -4.07 -16.81 -23.29
N GLN A 1239 -3.04 -16.48 -24.05
CA GLN A 1239 -3.04 -16.51 -25.50
C GLN A 1239 -2.12 -17.65 -25.97
N LYS A 1240 -2.56 -18.37 -26.99
CA LYS A 1240 -1.81 -19.43 -27.63
C LYS A 1240 -1.25 -18.93 -28.96
N LEU A 1241 0.03 -19.20 -29.24
CA LEU A 1241 0.59 -18.93 -30.55
C LEU A 1241 0.15 -20.01 -31.54
N VAL A 1242 -0.57 -19.63 -32.59
CA VAL A 1242 -1.07 -20.53 -33.63
C VAL A 1242 -0.53 -20.15 -35.00
N ARG A 1243 -0.25 -21.15 -35.82
CA ARG A 1243 0.16 -20.92 -37.21
C ARG A 1243 -1.04 -20.40 -38.01
N THR A 1244 -0.88 -19.30 -38.73
CA THR A 1244 -1.93 -18.76 -39.59
C THR A 1244 -2.08 -19.61 -40.85
N ALA A 1245 -3.32 -19.79 -41.32
CA ALA A 1245 -3.56 -20.40 -42.62
C ALA A 1245 -3.13 -19.39 -43.69
N GLY A 1246 -1.99 -19.65 -44.34
CA GLY A 1246 -1.40 -18.79 -45.36
C GLY A 1246 -2.26 -18.59 -46.60
#